data_AF-A0A321M013-F1
#
_entry.id   AF-A0A321M013-F1
#
_cell.length_a   1.000
_cell.length_b   1.000
_cell.length_c   1.000
_cell.angle_alpha   90.00
_cell.angle_beta   90.00
_cell.angle_gamma   90.00
#
_symmetry.space_group_name_H-M   'P 1'
#
loop_
_entity.id
_entity.type
_entity.pdbx_description
1 polymer ?
#
loop_
_entity_poly.entity_id
_entity_poly.type
_entity_poly.pdbx_seq_one_letter_code
_entity_poly.pdbx_strand_id
1 'polypeptide(L)'
;MINIFISHARADAAVAERLARDLKNAGHETKIDTQQLRLGDNTIEFMNQGIAQADVILILHSQHTQKTIWQRNEADAALWNEIAQKGGKCIIIRLDDTPIPPLLGLKVYGKLDPSDPQEYQQILETLCKAILPEATVSSIISEAFRAESKNPFRRVRAEYFEDQPDLLARTFAPHDALKMGALEDVRPCFLEGSRGTGKSMLLLSLRARNFLSRTKNSSHHYRLFGFYLKLSRGAVCNAGIVTDPNSDPKALVERDAVQITDIGAQELIICLAESLISEITCCLRQKLLVCDHMSEKLLVENLHSALFGNTNERTTVIEDLLDKLADAHRDISAFIRRKFIYGENSLVPVTTFDLETFKRIIKLVRFSIPILKDTMFVVLLDEYENLFPYQQRVVNGFIKLAAPEFSVKVAKKLGSTDVSGTSTGQELQETHDYTRLTLVYDVEDASQLAAYKDLLTHMIKNIMRSEDLKEIEPAELLPQAAHPEMPFEQVLEEVAKLCKTSPSNMRNWSDEKMKEKITYYGEAAIYRLLYGKKGRRVEKRFAGFSDLAFVSSGVIRYFQEILSVAYHLSYNTNSSSSRIISLPPDKQSKAVHFVSEHNLTTLSRNVEKQGEALKYFLLDIGDCLRYKLLQHNSEPEAARVTIEDPELLDQPELEPLRKILNVGVREGAFQTKEGRPAFKPKHRSDPQPAELNICRIYAPVLQISPRLRWRTRVKCKLLLGLVIPERRSEALQQLKSEIMMYDGSKEGQRELF
;
A
#
# COMPACT_ATOMS: atom_id res chain seq x y z
N MET A 1 -2.17 -4.34 -20.81
CA MET A 1 -0.75 -4.72 -21.03
C MET A 1 -0.54 -4.97 -22.52
N ILE A 2 0.47 -4.33 -23.12
CA ILE A 2 0.84 -4.47 -24.55
C ILE A 2 2.09 -5.34 -24.63
N ASN A 3 2.09 -6.30 -25.55
CA ASN A 3 3.25 -7.12 -25.88
C ASN A 3 4.12 -6.41 -26.90
N ILE A 4 5.33 -6.02 -26.48
CA ILE A 4 6.30 -5.31 -27.30
C ILE A 4 7.45 -6.24 -27.65
N PHE A 5 7.70 -6.44 -28.93
CA PHE A 5 8.88 -7.15 -29.42
C PHE A 5 9.95 -6.16 -29.85
N ILE A 6 11.16 -6.25 -29.27
CA ILE A 6 12.27 -5.35 -29.57
C ILE A 6 13.32 -6.09 -30.42
N SER A 7 13.41 -5.69 -31.68
CA SER A 7 14.44 -6.13 -32.63
C SER A 7 15.60 -5.14 -32.62
N HIS A 8 16.83 -5.65 -32.48
CA HIS A 8 18.03 -4.83 -32.38
C HIS A 8 19.25 -5.59 -32.92
N ALA A 9 20.31 -4.87 -33.30
CA ALA A 9 21.59 -5.50 -33.62
C ALA A 9 22.35 -5.83 -32.32
N ARG A 10 23.18 -6.88 -32.34
CA ARG A 10 23.94 -7.32 -31.15
C ARG A 10 24.76 -6.21 -30.48
N ALA A 11 25.31 -5.29 -31.27
CA ALA A 11 26.09 -4.16 -30.74
C ALA A 11 25.23 -3.16 -29.95
N ASP A 12 23.92 -3.17 -30.16
CA ASP A 12 22.94 -2.25 -29.55
C ASP A 12 22.20 -2.89 -28.36
N ALA A 13 22.62 -4.08 -27.91
CA ALA A 13 21.94 -4.86 -26.87
C ALA A 13 21.78 -4.10 -25.55
N ALA A 14 22.79 -3.32 -25.14
CA ALA A 14 22.71 -2.53 -23.92
C ALA A 14 21.57 -1.49 -23.97
N VAL A 15 21.36 -0.85 -25.12
CA VAL A 15 20.29 0.14 -25.33
C VAL A 15 18.94 -0.58 -25.43
N ALA A 16 18.89 -1.72 -26.11
CA ALA A 16 17.69 -2.55 -26.23
C ALA A 16 17.21 -3.08 -24.88
N GLU A 17 18.11 -3.58 -24.04
CA GLU A 17 17.81 -4.06 -22.69
C GLU A 17 17.37 -2.94 -21.76
N ARG A 18 18.01 -1.77 -21.85
CA ARG A 18 17.59 -0.58 -21.10
C ARG A 18 16.18 -0.16 -21.49
N LEU A 19 15.91 -0.03 -22.79
CA LEU A 19 14.61 0.36 -23.30
C LEU A 19 13.53 -0.70 -23.00
N ALA A 20 13.85 -1.99 -23.11
CA ALA A 20 12.97 -3.07 -22.71
C ALA A 20 12.62 -2.99 -21.23
N ARG A 21 13.62 -2.74 -20.37
CA ARG A 21 13.43 -2.57 -18.93
C ARG A 21 12.53 -1.37 -18.65
N ASP A 22 12.75 -0.24 -19.31
CA ASP A 22 11.99 0.99 -19.10
C ASP A 22 10.55 0.90 -19.62
N LEU A 23 10.33 0.23 -20.76
CA LEU A 23 8.99 -0.10 -21.25
C LEU A 23 8.28 -1.14 -20.36
N LYS A 24 9.01 -2.13 -19.85
CA LYS A 24 8.49 -3.09 -18.87
C LYS A 24 8.13 -2.41 -17.55
N ASN A 25 8.96 -1.45 -17.12
CA ASN A 25 8.69 -0.59 -15.98
C ASN A 25 7.43 0.23 -16.21
N ALA A 26 7.16 0.70 -17.43
CA ALA A 26 5.93 1.40 -17.78
C ALA A 26 4.67 0.51 -17.82
N GLY A 27 4.79 -0.81 -17.58
CA GLY A 27 3.68 -1.75 -17.48
C GLY A 27 3.44 -2.59 -18.74
N HIS A 28 4.42 -2.65 -19.65
CA HIS A 28 4.36 -3.46 -20.87
C HIS A 28 5.06 -4.81 -20.70
N GLU A 29 4.71 -5.79 -21.52
CA GLU A 29 5.46 -7.03 -21.62
C GLU A 29 6.44 -6.91 -22.78
N THR A 30 7.75 -6.95 -22.49
CA THR A 30 8.78 -6.77 -23.50
C THR A 30 9.53 -8.07 -23.75
N LYS A 31 9.64 -8.48 -25.01
CA LYS A 31 10.54 -9.57 -25.46
C LYS A 31 11.65 -8.98 -26.31
N ILE A 32 12.88 -9.38 -26.05
CA ILE A 32 14.08 -8.97 -26.79
C ILE A 32 14.53 -10.15 -27.64
N ASP A 33 14.99 -9.90 -28.86
CA ASP A 33 15.66 -10.91 -29.68
C ASP A 33 17.06 -11.24 -29.14
N THR A 34 17.32 -12.48 -28.70
CA THR A 34 18.54 -12.83 -27.93
C THR A 34 19.46 -13.90 -28.56
N GLN A 35 19.33 -14.31 -29.83
CA GLN A 35 20.22 -15.35 -30.40
C GLN A 35 20.93 -15.01 -31.73
N GLN A 36 22.20 -15.42 -31.82
CA GLN A 36 23.02 -15.37 -33.04
C GLN A 36 22.53 -16.39 -34.07
N LEU A 37 22.27 -15.93 -35.29
CA LEU A 37 22.08 -16.77 -36.47
C LEU A 37 23.37 -17.56 -36.79
N ARG A 38 23.28 -18.89 -36.90
CA ARG A 38 24.30 -19.72 -37.57
C ARG A 38 23.73 -20.24 -38.89
N LEU A 39 24.58 -20.42 -39.90
CA LEU A 39 24.20 -21.01 -41.18
C LEU A 39 23.68 -22.44 -40.95
N GLY A 40 22.37 -22.65 -41.14
CA GLY A 40 21.72 -23.97 -41.06
C GLY A 40 20.41 -24.04 -40.27
N ASP A 41 20.06 -23.00 -39.51
CA ASP A 41 18.87 -23.03 -38.65
C ASP A 41 17.57 -22.73 -39.42
N ASN A 42 16.53 -23.52 -39.12
CA ASN A 42 15.19 -23.38 -39.70
C ASN A 42 14.51 -22.13 -39.11
N THR A 43 14.65 -21.02 -39.83
CA THR A 43 14.71 -19.64 -39.33
C THR A 43 13.34 -18.97 -39.15
N ILE A 44 12.25 -19.65 -39.50
CA ILE A 44 10.95 -19.01 -39.72
C ILE A 44 10.01 -19.18 -38.50
N GLU A 45 10.14 -20.24 -37.70
CA GLU A 45 9.17 -20.52 -36.62
C GLU A 45 9.31 -19.62 -35.38
N PHE A 46 10.53 -19.28 -34.95
CA PHE A 46 10.74 -18.47 -33.73
C PHE A 46 10.44 -16.97 -33.96
N MET A 47 10.88 -16.43 -35.10
CA MET A 47 10.50 -15.07 -35.52
C MET A 47 8.98 -14.97 -35.71
N ASN A 48 8.34 -15.94 -36.36
CA ASN A 48 6.89 -15.93 -36.52
C ASN A 48 6.13 -16.07 -35.19
N GLN A 49 6.64 -16.79 -34.19
CA GLN A 49 5.97 -16.91 -32.89
C GLN A 49 6.10 -15.64 -32.03
N GLY A 50 7.28 -15.02 -31.99
CA GLY A 50 7.50 -13.76 -31.27
C GLY A 50 6.77 -12.57 -31.91
N ILE A 51 6.72 -12.55 -33.23
CA ILE A 51 6.06 -11.51 -34.03
C ILE A 51 4.53 -11.70 -34.06
N ALA A 52 4.01 -12.93 -34.12
CA ALA A 52 2.56 -13.18 -34.14
C ALA A 52 1.84 -12.88 -32.81
N GLN A 53 2.57 -12.75 -31.70
CA GLN A 53 2.01 -12.48 -30.37
C GLN A 53 2.22 -11.02 -29.90
N ALA A 54 2.95 -10.22 -30.69
CA ALA A 54 3.29 -8.84 -30.35
C ALA A 54 2.21 -7.87 -30.85
N ASP A 55 1.75 -6.99 -29.96
CA ASP A 55 0.87 -5.87 -30.30
C ASP A 55 1.68 -4.73 -30.97
N VAL A 56 2.96 -4.60 -30.58
CA VAL A 56 3.90 -3.62 -31.12
C VAL A 56 5.25 -4.26 -31.41
N ILE A 57 5.82 -3.96 -32.58
CA ILE A 57 7.21 -4.28 -32.91
C ILE A 57 8.03 -2.98 -32.91
N LEU A 58 9.10 -2.99 -32.13
CA LEU A 58 10.06 -1.91 -32.01
C LEU A 58 11.40 -2.31 -32.65
N ILE A 59 11.87 -1.53 -33.60
CA ILE A 59 13.10 -1.80 -34.34
C ILE A 59 14.11 -0.72 -34.00
N LEU A 60 15.26 -1.14 -33.44
CA LEU A 60 16.41 -0.27 -33.21
C LEU A 60 17.34 -0.35 -34.43
N HIS A 61 17.44 0.77 -35.15
CA HIS A 61 18.21 0.87 -36.40
C HIS A 61 19.49 1.66 -36.19
N SER A 62 20.62 1.06 -36.55
CA SER A 62 21.97 1.64 -36.43
C SER A 62 22.85 1.19 -37.61
N GLN A 63 24.09 1.67 -37.65
CA GLN A 63 25.13 1.23 -38.57
C GLN A 63 25.47 -0.26 -38.38
N HIS A 64 25.13 -0.83 -37.21
CA HIS A 64 25.37 -2.24 -36.87
C HIS A 64 24.22 -3.16 -37.32
N THR A 65 23.10 -2.60 -37.78
CA THR A 65 22.01 -3.37 -38.37
C THR A 65 22.49 -3.96 -39.72
N GLN A 66 22.63 -5.29 -39.78
CA GLN A 66 23.20 -5.97 -40.96
C GLN A 66 22.38 -5.72 -42.24
N LYS A 67 23.07 -5.34 -43.33
CA LYS A 67 22.46 -5.16 -44.67
C LYS A 67 21.77 -6.42 -45.21
N THR A 68 22.20 -7.61 -44.78
CA THR A 68 21.68 -8.92 -45.18
C THR A 68 20.31 -9.26 -44.60
N ILE A 69 19.88 -8.62 -43.51
CA ILE A 69 18.53 -8.78 -42.92
C ILE A 69 17.46 -8.14 -43.82
N TRP A 70 17.81 -7.08 -44.55
CA TRP A 70 16.85 -6.28 -45.33
C TRP A 70 16.90 -6.55 -46.83
N GLN A 71 17.90 -7.30 -47.31
CA GLN A 71 18.14 -7.53 -48.73
C GLN A 71 17.54 -8.84 -49.27
N ARG A 72 17.06 -9.76 -48.42
CA ARG A 72 16.31 -10.94 -48.88
C ARG A 72 14.83 -10.62 -49.05
N ASN A 73 14.58 -9.81 -50.08
CA ASN A 73 13.34 -9.67 -50.84
C ASN A 73 12.15 -9.02 -50.12
N GLU A 74 11.24 -8.49 -50.93
CA GLU A 74 9.96 -7.82 -50.60
C GLU A 74 9.08 -8.52 -49.54
N ALA A 75 9.42 -9.74 -49.11
CA ALA A 75 8.73 -10.56 -48.14
C ALA A 75 8.71 -9.98 -46.71
N ASP A 76 9.78 -9.34 -46.23
CA ASP A 76 9.79 -8.76 -44.87
C ASP A 76 9.00 -7.45 -44.81
N ALA A 77 9.12 -6.59 -45.83
CA ALA A 77 8.27 -5.40 -45.95
C ALA A 77 6.78 -5.75 -46.10
N ALA A 78 6.47 -6.87 -46.78
CA ALA A 78 5.13 -7.43 -46.85
C ALA A 78 4.67 -8.02 -45.49
N LEU A 79 5.53 -8.72 -44.75
CA LEU A 79 5.24 -9.26 -43.41
C LEU A 79 4.92 -8.14 -42.39
N TRP A 80 5.70 -7.06 -42.41
CA TRP A 80 5.45 -5.88 -41.55
C TRP A 80 4.20 -5.08 -41.97
N ASN A 81 3.83 -5.11 -43.25
CA ASN A 81 2.58 -4.54 -43.74
C ASN A 81 1.38 -5.47 -43.49
N GLU A 82 1.56 -6.79 -43.45
CA GLU A 82 0.53 -7.77 -43.10
C GLU A 82 0.19 -7.71 -41.59
N ILE A 83 1.18 -7.43 -40.74
CA ILE A 83 1.00 -7.18 -39.30
C ILE A 83 0.26 -5.85 -39.06
N ALA A 84 0.56 -4.81 -39.85
CA ALA A 84 -0.21 -3.56 -39.84
C ALA A 84 -1.65 -3.77 -40.35
N GLN A 85 -1.88 -4.69 -41.29
CA GLN A 85 -3.22 -5.06 -41.76
C GLN A 85 -4.03 -5.92 -40.77
N LYS A 86 -3.37 -6.59 -39.80
CA LYS A 86 -4.02 -7.31 -38.68
C LYS A 86 -4.17 -6.47 -37.39
N GLY A 87 -3.81 -5.19 -37.42
CA GLY A 87 -4.02 -4.24 -36.32
C GLY A 87 -2.82 -3.97 -35.40
N GLY A 88 -1.62 -4.51 -35.69
CA GLY A 88 -0.39 -4.26 -34.94
C GLY A 88 0.35 -2.98 -35.36
N LYS A 89 1.20 -2.42 -34.49
CA LYS A 89 1.97 -1.19 -34.77
C LYS A 89 3.47 -1.48 -34.91
N CYS A 90 4.10 -0.98 -35.98
CA CYS A 90 5.55 -1.10 -36.21
C CYS A 90 6.22 0.27 -36.04
N ILE A 91 7.24 0.34 -35.19
CA ILE A 91 7.93 1.58 -34.81
C ILE A 91 9.44 1.42 -35.02
N ILE A 92 10.06 2.37 -35.72
CA ILE A 92 11.51 2.39 -35.94
C ILE A 92 12.14 3.55 -35.16
N ILE A 93 13.17 3.24 -34.38
CA ILE A 93 14.02 4.20 -33.65
C ILE A 93 15.41 4.18 -34.28
N ARG A 94 15.93 5.35 -34.64
CA ARG A 94 17.33 5.48 -35.10
C ARG A 94 18.26 5.61 -33.91
N LEU A 95 19.34 4.86 -33.86
CA LEU A 95 20.42 5.05 -32.88
C LEU A 95 21.54 5.94 -33.43
N ASP A 96 21.61 6.10 -34.76
CA ASP A 96 22.58 6.93 -35.44
C ASP A 96 22.04 7.46 -36.79
N ASP A 97 22.91 8.15 -37.54
CA ASP A 97 22.56 8.78 -38.82
C ASP A 97 22.56 7.81 -40.01
N THR A 98 22.58 6.50 -39.77
CA THR A 98 22.54 5.48 -40.83
C THR A 98 21.28 5.66 -41.71
N PRO A 99 21.42 5.63 -43.05
CA PRO A 99 20.30 5.73 -43.97
C PRO A 99 19.29 4.61 -43.75
N ILE A 100 18.00 4.96 -43.74
CA ILE A 100 16.90 4.01 -43.60
C ILE A 100 16.43 3.59 -45.00
N PRO A 101 16.09 2.31 -45.23
CA PRO A 101 15.49 1.88 -46.49
C PRO A 101 14.25 2.72 -46.86
N PRO A 102 14.08 3.15 -48.13
CA PRO A 102 13.02 4.08 -48.54
C PRO A 102 11.59 3.63 -48.16
N LEU A 103 11.32 2.33 -48.15
CA LEU A 103 10.01 1.74 -47.79
C LEU A 103 9.66 1.85 -46.30
N LEU A 104 10.63 2.18 -45.44
CA LEU A 104 10.48 2.27 -43.99
C LEU A 104 10.53 3.72 -43.47
N GLY A 105 10.82 4.69 -44.34
CA GLY A 105 10.98 6.10 -43.97
C GLY A 105 9.73 6.76 -43.34
N LEU A 106 8.53 6.24 -43.64
CA LEU A 106 7.26 6.75 -43.09
C LEU A 106 6.92 6.22 -41.67
N LYS A 107 7.71 5.27 -41.13
CA LYS A 107 7.49 4.62 -39.81
C LYS A 107 8.55 5.00 -38.76
N VAL A 108 9.34 6.04 -39.02
CA VAL A 108 10.44 6.50 -38.17
C VAL A 108 9.91 7.45 -37.11
N TYR A 109 10.13 7.11 -35.84
CA TYR A 109 9.55 7.85 -34.70
C TYR A 109 10.53 8.81 -34.02
N GLY A 110 11.84 8.66 -34.22
CA GLY A 110 12.85 9.56 -33.64
C GLY A 110 14.28 9.01 -33.73
N LYS A 111 15.24 9.83 -33.27
CA LYS A 111 16.65 9.46 -33.12
C LYS A 111 17.01 9.39 -31.64
N LEU A 112 17.25 8.21 -31.12
CA LEU A 112 17.62 7.96 -29.74
C LEU A 112 19.14 7.99 -29.60
N ASP A 113 19.68 9.08 -29.06
CA ASP A 113 21.05 9.09 -28.56
C ASP A 113 21.08 8.47 -27.14
N PRO A 114 21.73 7.32 -26.93
CA PRO A 114 21.79 6.68 -25.62
C PRO A 114 22.67 7.42 -24.61
N SER A 115 23.46 8.41 -25.05
CA SER A 115 24.39 9.19 -24.23
C SER A 115 23.81 10.53 -23.72
N ASP A 116 22.68 10.98 -24.26
CA ASP A 116 21.94 12.15 -23.77
C ASP A 116 20.71 11.74 -22.92
N PRO A 117 20.72 11.97 -21.59
CA PRO A 117 19.61 11.60 -20.71
C PRO A 117 18.28 12.34 -21.01
N GLN A 118 18.32 13.58 -21.48
CA GLN A 118 17.12 14.37 -21.74
C GLN A 118 16.45 13.93 -23.05
N GLU A 119 17.24 13.69 -24.09
CA GLU A 119 16.73 13.20 -25.38
C GLU A 119 16.15 11.77 -25.25
N TYR A 120 16.82 10.91 -24.47
CA TYR A 120 16.32 9.58 -24.13
C TYR A 120 14.93 9.64 -23.47
N GLN A 121 14.75 10.53 -22.50
CA GLN A 121 13.49 10.67 -21.78
C GLN A 121 12.36 11.21 -22.68
N GLN A 122 12.64 12.20 -23.52
CA GLN A 122 11.67 12.74 -24.47
C GLN A 122 11.22 11.69 -25.49
N ILE A 123 12.15 10.86 -25.98
CA ILE A 123 11.83 9.78 -26.92
C ILE A 123 11.09 8.66 -26.25
N LEU A 124 11.43 8.29 -25.01
CA LEU A 124 10.66 7.33 -24.23
C LEU A 124 9.22 7.82 -24.00
N GLU A 125 9.02 9.09 -23.66
CA GLU A 125 7.68 9.67 -23.52
C GLU A 125 6.92 9.70 -24.85
N THR A 126 7.61 10.02 -25.94
CA THR A 126 7.04 10.03 -27.30
C THR A 126 6.69 8.62 -27.76
N LEU A 127 7.54 7.63 -27.46
CA LEU A 127 7.30 6.20 -27.68
C LEU A 127 6.11 5.73 -26.85
N CYS A 128 6.03 6.05 -25.57
CA CYS A 128 4.87 5.70 -24.74
C CYS A 128 3.59 6.30 -25.31
N LYS A 129 3.59 7.57 -25.73
CA LYS A 129 2.44 8.23 -26.40
C LYS A 129 2.13 7.64 -27.78
N ALA A 130 3.13 7.15 -28.50
CA ALA A 130 2.97 6.53 -29.80
C ALA A 130 2.47 5.08 -29.70
N ILE A 131 3.00 4.31 -28.76
CA ILE A 131 2.66 2.92 -28.46
C ILE A 131 1.27 2.86 -27.81
N LEU A 132 0.88 3.92 -27.10
CA LEU A 132 -0.42 4.09 -26.49
C LEU A 132 -0.99 5.50 -26.78
N PRO A 133 -1.89 5.65 -27.76
CA PRO A 133 -2.69 6.88 -27.89
C PRO A 133 -3.63 7.11 -26.68
N GLU A 134 -3.80 6.13 -25.78
CA GLU A 134 -4.57 6.25 -24.53
C GLU A 134 -3.66 6.31 -23.30
N ALA A 135 -4.02 7.16 -22.32
CA ALA A 135 -3.29 7.31 -21.06
C ALA A 135 -3.14 5.95 -20.32
N THR A 136 -1.93 5.61 -19.88
CA THR A 136 -1.70 4.42 -19.03
C THR A 136 -2.49 4.52 -17.72
N VAL A 137 -2.86 3.39 -17.12
CA VAL A 137 -3.53 3.35 -15.80
C VAL A 137 -2.77 4.19 -14.77
N SER A 138 -1.45 4.07 -14.71
CA SER A 138 -0.60 4.86 -13.81
C SER A 138 -0.66 6.37 -14.10
N SER A 139 -0.75 6.77 -15.37
CA SER A 139 -0.90 8.19 -15.72
C SER A 139 -2.28 8.75 -15.34
N ILE A 140 -3.36 7.99 -15.56
CA ILE A 140 -4.72 8.37 -15.17
C ILE A 140 -4.82 8.53 -13.65
N ILE A 141 -4.22 7.60 -12.91
CA ILE A 141 -4.15 7.67 -11.45
C ILE A 141 -3.32 8.87 -11.00
N SER A 142 -2.15 9.09 -11.61
CA SER A 142 -1.33 10.26 -11.30
C SER A 142 -2.11 11.57 -11.51
N GLU A 143 -2.88 11.67 -12.60
CA GLU A 143 -3.75 12.81 -12.90
C GLU A 143 -4.86 13.00 -11.88
N ALA A 144 -5.55 11.92 -11.49
CA ALA A 144 -6.61 11.96 -10.49
C ALA A 144 -6.12 12.51 -9.14
N PHE A 145 -4.84 12.29 -8.80
CA PHE A 145 -4.21 12.72 -7.54
C PHE A 145 -3.32 13.97 -7.65
N ARG A 146 -3.27 14.66 -8.81
CA ARG A 146 -2.45 15.87 -8.98
C ARG A 146 -2.79 16.95 -7.95
N ALA A 147 -1.77 17.69 -7.51
CA ALA A 147 -1.91 18.70 -6.46
C ALA A 147 -2.84 19.85 -6.88
N GLU A 148 -2.86 20.20 -8.16
CA GLU A 148 -3.67 21.28 -8.74
C GLU A 148 -5.08 20.83 -9.13
N SER A 149 -5.40 19.54 -8.98
CA SER A 149 -6.69 19.00 -9.38
C SER A 149 -7.83 19.52 -8.48
N LYS A 150 -8.96 19.89 -9.10
CA LYS A 150 -10.23 20.23 -8.43
C LYS A 150 -11.02 19.00 -7.96
N ASN A 151 -10.42 17.81 -8.03
CA ASN A 151 -11.04 16.59 -7.56
C ASN A 151 -11.17 16.61 -6.03
N PRO A 152 -12.39 16.61 -5.47
CA PRO A 152 -12.59 16.68 -4.02
C PRO A 152 -12.08 15.43 -3.29
N PHE A 153 -11.97 14.29 -4.00
CA PHE A 153 -11.57 13.00 -3.43
C PHE A 153 -10.06 12.70 -3.58
N ARG A 154 -9.24 13.64 -4.06
CA ARG A 154 -7.81 13.40 -4.34
C ARG A 154 -6.94 13.19 -3.09
N ARG A 155 -7.37 13.64 -1.91
CA ARG A 155 -6.53 13.66 -0.70
C ARG A 155 -6.65 12.33 0.06
N VAL A 156 -5.88 11.33 -0.37
CA VAL A 156 -5.96 9.94 0.14
C VAL A 156 -4.80 9.55 1.07
N ARG A 157 -3.90 10.48 1.36
CA ARG A 157 -2.74 10.28 2.22
C ARG A 157 -2.68 11.35 3.33
N ALA A 158 -2.04 11.01 4.44
CA ALA A 158 -2.01 11.85 5.64
C ALA A 158 -1.15 13.10 5.44
N GLU A 159 -0.12 12.99 4.60
CA GLU A 159 0.83 14.05 4.25
C GLU A 159 0.15 15.27 3.63
N TYR A 160 -1.01 15.10 2.99
CA TYR A 160 -1.79 16.24 2.46
C TYR A 160 -2.36 17.14 3.56
N PHE A 161 -2.40 16.66 4.80
CA PHE A 161 -3.10 17.31 5.91
C PHE A 161 -2.15 17.78 7.02
N GLU A 162 -0.88 17.38 7.02
CA GLU A 162 0.06 17.65 8.12
C GLU A 162 0.18 19.16 8.45
N ASP A 163 0.14 20.00 7.41
CA ASP A 163 0.23 21.46 7.52
C ASP A 163 -1.11 22.18 7.24
N GLN A 164 -2.23 21.45 7.18
CA GLN A 164 -3.56 22.00 6.89
C GLN A 164 -4.58 21.59 7.97
N PRO A 165 -4.45 22.10 9.20
CA PRO A 165 -5.23 21.62 10.33
C PRO A 165 -6.73 21.85 10.19
N ASP A 166 -7.13 22.98 9.63
CA ASP A 166 -8.54 23.29 9.38
C ASP A 166 -9.16 22.36 8.33
N LEU A 167 -8.37 21.97 7.32
CA LEU A 167 -8.83 21.03 6.31
C LEU A 167 -9.00 19.64 6.91
N LEU A 168 -8.04 19.16 7.71
CA LEU A 168 -8.18 17.89 8.42
C LEU A 168 -9.40 17.93 9.33
N ALA A 169 -9.56 18.97 10.14
CA ALA A 169 -10.67 19.11 11.07
C ALA A 169 -12.05 19.05 10.38
N ARG A 170 -12.16 19.63 9.17
CA ARG A 170 -13.40 19.62 8.38
C ARG A 170 -13.67 18.30 7.65
N THR A 171 -12.62 17.60 7.24
CA THR A 171 -12.71 16.38 6.40
C THR A 171 -12.65 15.08 7.21
N PHE A 172 -12.13 15.13 8.43
CA PHE A 172 -11.95 13.96 9.28
C PHE A 172 -13.27 13.32 9.69
N ALA A 173 -13.36 12.01 9.54
CA ALA A 173 -14.47 11.20 10.05
C ALA A 173 -13.94 10.31 11.19
N PRO A 174 -14.49 10.43 12.41
CA PRO A 174 -14.07 9.58 13.53
C PRO A 174 -14.48 8.13 13.29
N HIS A 175 -13.69 7.21 13.83
CA HIS A 175 -14.09 5.80 13.94
C HIS A 175 -15.21 5.65 14.98
N ASP A 176 -15.67 4.42 15.20
CA ASP A 176 -16.68 4.13 16.22
C ASP A 176 -16.28 4.63 17.61
N ALA A 177 -17.29 4.89 18.45
CA ALA A 177 -17.11 5.51 19.76
C ALA A 177 -16.19 4.71 20.70
N LEU A 178 -16.12 3.37 20.55
CA LEU A 178 -15.23 2.54 21.36
C LEU A 178 -13.77 2.78 20.97
N LYS A 179 -13.45 2.78 19.67
CA LYS A 179 -12.09 3.09 19.19
C LYS A 179 -11.67 4.52 19.55
N MET A 180 -12.56 5.49 19.36
CA MET A 180 -12.27 6.88 19.74
C MET A 180 -12.07 7.04 21.25
N GLY A 181 -12.91 6.39 22.08
CA GLY A 181 -12.78 6.41 23.52
C GLY A 181 -11.44 5.84 24.02
N ALA A 182 -10.99 4.72 23.44
CA ALA A 182 -9.69 4.12 23.79
C ALA A 182 -8.48 5.00 23.37
N LEU A 183 -8.61 5.75 22.27
CA LEU A 183 -7.59 6.69 21.84
C LEU A 183 -7.51 7.94 22.72
N GLU A 184 -8.64 8.40 23.24
CA GLU A 184 -8.74 9.56 24.11
C GLU A 184 -8.61 9.22 25.62
N ASP A 185 -8.29 7.96 25.94
CA ASP A 185 -7.94 7.48 27.28
C ASP A 185 -6.47 7.79 27.64
N VAL A 186 -6.15 7.91 28.93
CA VAL A 186 -4.77 8.06 29.44
C VAL A 186 -3.92 6.83 29.15
N ARG A 187 -4.55 5.65 29.09
CA ARG A 187 -3.83 4.39 28.86
C ARG A 187 -3.14 4.37 27.48
N PRO A 188 -1.86 3.95 27.40
CA PRO A 188 -1.17 3.81 26.13
C PRO A 188 -1.89 2.89 25.14
N CYS A 189 -1.68 3.10 23.84
CA CYS A 189 -2.38 2.37 22.80
C CYS A 189 -1.50 2.08 21.59
N PHE A 190 -1.56 0.85 21.06
CA PHE A 190 -1.04 0.50 19.74
C PHE A 190 -2.18 0.47 18.72
N LEU A 191 -2.08 1.31 17.68
CA LEU A 191 -2.94 1.28 16.51
C LEU A 191 -2.31 0.39 15.43
N GLU A 192 -2.96 -0.72 15.14
CA GLU A 192 -2.46 -1.72 14.20
C GLU A 192 -3.34 -1.80 12.94
N GLY A 193 -2.70 -1.89 11.78
CA GLY A 193 -3.39 -2.12 10.51
C GLY A 193 -2.42 -2.05 9.33
N SER A 194 -2.87 -2.55 8.18
CA SER A 194 -2.10 -2.47 6.93
C SER A 194 -1.99 -1.03 6.41
N ARG A 195 -1.27 -0.85 5.30
CA ARG A 195 -1.15 0.45 4.62
C ARG A 195 -2.54 0.94 4.20
N GLY A 196 -2.85 2.22 4.47
CA GLY A 196 -4.09 2.87 4.02
C GLY A 196 -5.32 2.70 4.92
N THR A 197 -5.20 2.04 6.08
CA THR A 197 -6.31 1.87 7.04
C THR A 197 -6.66 3.12 7.86
N GLY A 198 -5.87 4.20 7.76
CA GLY A 198 -6.13 5.45 8.48
C GLY A 198 -5.35 5.65 9.78
N LYS A 199 -4.36 4.82 10.10
CA LYS A 199 -3.50 4.96 11.31
C LYS A 199 -2.96 6.38 11.51
N SER A 200 -2.23 6.90 10.52
CA SER A 200 -1.64 8.24 10.58
C SER A 200 -2.72 9.33 10.64
N MET A 201 -3.83 9.17 9.92
CA MET A 201 -4.97 10.11 9.99
C MET A 201 -5.59 10.16 11.39
N LEU A 202 -5.72 9.02 12.07
CA LEU A 202 -6.18 8.95 13.46
C LEU A 202 -5.21 9.65 14.41
N LEU A 203 -3.90 9.39 14.30
CA LEU A 203 -2.91 10.09 15.12
C LEU A 203 -2.96 11.61 14.86
N LEU A 204 -2.93 12.03 13.60
CA LEU A 204 -3.04 13.44 13.24
C LEU A 204 -4.32 14.07 13.78
N SER A 205 -5.45 13.36 13.84
CA SER A 205 -6.69 13.90 14.42
C SER A 205 -6.58 14.26 15.91
N LEU A 206 -5.65 13.62 16.64
CA LEU A 206 -5.35 13.89 18.06
C LEU A 206 -4.25 14.95 18.24
N ARG A 207 -3.53 15.31 17.18
CA ARG A 207 -2.52 16.38 17.21
C ARG A 207 -3.20 17.69 17.64
N ALA A 208 -2.58 18.45 18.54
CA ALA A 208 -3.23 19.57 19.23
C ALA A 208 -3.82 20.60 18.27
N ARG A 209 -3.08 21.04 17.23
CA ARG A 209 -3.62 21.96 16.21
C ARG A 209 -4.91 21.47 15.55
N ASN A 210 -5.01 20.15 15.33
CA ASN A 210 -6.18 19.52 14.70
C ASN A 210 -7.31 19.33 15.69
N PHE A 211 -6.99 18.80 16.87
CA PHE A 211 -7.96 18.55 17.93
C PHE A 211 -8.60 19.85 18.42
N LEU A 212 -7.80 20.89 18.67
CA LEU A 212 -8.27 22.21 19.11
C LEU A 212 -9.14 22.86 18.02
N SER A 213 -8.70 22.85 16.75
CA SER A 213 -9.53 23.39 15.65
C SER A 213 -10.90 22.71 15.57
N ARG A 214 -10.95 21.38 15.71
CA ARG A 214 -12.19 20.58 15.69
C ARG A 214 -13.09 20.81 16.91
N THR A 215 -12.53 21.14 18.07
CA THR A 215 -13.25 21.22 19.35
C THR A 215 -13.45 22.66 19.85
N LYS A 216 -13.21 23.66 19.01
CA LYS A 216 -13.26 25.09 19.38
C LYS A 216 -14.52 25.53 20.13
N ASN A 217 -15.66 24.90 19.86
CA ASN A 217 -16.96 25.20 20.48
C ASN A 217 -17.42 24.13 21.51
N SER A 218 -16.53 23.24 21.93
CA SER A 218 -16.83 22.13 22.85
C SER A 218 -16.39 22.46 24.28
N SER A 219 -17.13 21.97 25.27
CA SER A 219 -16.72 21.99 26.69
C SER A 219 -15.43 21.20 26.96
N HIS A 220 -14.98 20.38 26.01
CA HIS A 220 -13.80 19.53 26.10
C HIS A 220 -12.60 20.08 25.30
N HIS A 221 -12.63 21.37 24.92
CA HIS A 221 -11.66 21.98 24.01
C HIS A 221 -10.20 21.70 24.40
N TYR A 222 -9.84 21.88 25.68
CA TYR A 222 -8.47 21.65 26.19
C TYR A 222 -8.28 20.31 26.91
N ARG A 223 -9.14 19.31 26.66
CA ARG A 223 -9.03 17.99 27.33
C ARG A 223 -7.76 17.23 26.92
N LEU A 224 -7.32 17.39 25.67
CA LEU A 224 -6.23 16.62 25.08
C LEU A 224 -5.26 17.56 24.34
N PHE A 225 -3.96 17.36 24.53
CA PHE A 225 -2.90 18.04 23.79
C PHE A 225 -1.92 17.00 23.21
N GLY A 226 -2.14 16.64 21.95
CA GLY A 226 -1.29 15.66 21.25
C GLY A 226 -0.17 16.33 20.45
N PHE A 227 1.01 15.74 20.46
CA PHE A 227 2.13 16.16 19.60
C PHE A 227 2.70 14.95 18.88
N TYR A 228 3.09 15.15 17.62
CA TYR A 228 3.29 14.09 16.64
C TYR A 228 4.76 13.92 16.29
N LEU A 229 5.23 12.68 16.30
CA LEU A 229 6.57 12.31 15.89
C LEU A 229 6.51 11.10 14.96
N LYS A 230 6.99 11.28 13.74
CA LYS A 230 7.21 10.20 12.78
C LYS A 230 8.55 9.52 13.10
N LEU A 231 8.51 8.24 13.47
CA LEU A 231 9.69 7.52 13.90
C LEU A 231 10.58 7.13 12.71
N SER A 232 11.88 7.39 12.86
CA SER A 232 12.91 6.99 11.91
C SER A 232 14.09 6.39 12.64
N ARG A 233 14.99 5.74 11.91
CA ARG A 233 16.21 5.15 12.50
C ARG A 233 17.28 6.17 12.86
N GLY A 234 17.07 7.45 12.54
CA GLY A 234 17.98 8.54 12.87
C GLY A 234 19.38 8.37 12.27
N ALA A 235 20.37 9.00 12.91
CA ALA A 235 21.74 9.02 12.42
C ALA A 235 22.46 7.66 12.46
N VAL A 236 22.03 6.73 13.32
CA VAL A 236 22.62 5.38 13.43
C VAL A 236 22.48 4.59 12.13
N CYS A 237 21.35 4.70 11.44
CA CYS A 237 21.15 4.05 10.16
C CYS A 237 22.06 4.64 9.07
N ASN A 238 22.23 5.96 9.04
CA ASN A 238 23.08 6.64 8.07
C ASN A 238 24.56 6.31 8.24
N ALA A 239 24.97 5.93 9.45
CA ALA A 239 26.32 5.49 9.74
C ALA A 239 26.60 4.03 9.34
N GLY A 240 25.59 3.27 8.88
CA GLY A 240 25.77 1.89 8.43
C GLY A 240 26.17 0.91 9.54
N ILE A 241 25.98 1.30 10.81
CA ILE A 241 26.41 0.53 12.00
C ILE A 241 25.65 -0.79 12.10
N VAL A 242 24.36 -0.76 11.76
CA VAL A 242 23.48 -1.92 11.78
C VAL A 242 23.24 -2.37 10.34
N THR A 243 23.76 -3.53 9.98
CA THR A 243 23.67 -4.09 8.62
C THR A 243 22.37 -4.86 8.38
N ASP A 244 21.83 -5.52 9.41
CA ASP A 244 20.50 -6.14 9.37
C ASP A 244 19.49 -5.31 10.19
N PRO A 245 18.49 -4.69 9.54
CA PRO A 245 17.50 -3.85 10.21
C PRO A 245 16.62 -4.56 11.23
N ASN A 246 16.59 -5.90 11.21
CA ASN A 246 15.82 -6.70 12.16
C ASN A 246 16.67 -7.18 13.34
N SER A 247 17.93 -6.78 13.42
CA SER A 247 18.87 -7.21 14.44
C SER A 247 19.33 -6.04 15.29
N ASP A 248 19.65 -6.33 16.56
CA ASP A 248 20.46 -5.43 17.37
C ASP A 248 21.84 -5.23 16.73
N PRO A 249 22.58 -4.15 17.05
CA PRO A 249 23.97 -3.95 16.64
C PRO A 249 24.92 -4.98 17.28
N LYS A 250 24.76 -6.27 16.96
CA LYS A 250 25.52 -7.39 17.54
C LYS A 250 26.99 -7.41 17.11
N ALA A 251 27.32 -6.70 16.04
CA ALA A 251 28.71 -6.54 15.58
C ALA A 251 29.50 -5.53 16.42
N LEU A 252 28.87 -4.79 17.34
CA LEU A 252 29.53 -3.84 18.21
C LEU A 252 30.03 -4.49 19.50
N VAL A 253 31.12 -3.95 20.04
CA VAL A 253 31.55 -4.24 21.40
C VAL A 253 30.46 -3.76 22.38
N GLU A 254 30.22 -4.50 23.45
CA GLU A 254 29.15 -4.26 24.43
C GLU A 254 29.06 -2.80 24.90
N ARG A 255 30.20 -2.17 25.18
CA ARG A 255 30.29 -0.76 25.57
C ARG A 255 29.66 0.18 24.52
N ASP A 256 29.91 -0.06 23.24
CA ASP A 256 29.38 0.78 22.17
C ASP A 256 27.88 0.54 21.95
N ALA A 257 27.42 -0.71 22.13
CA ALA A 257 25.99 -1.02 22.08
C ALA A 257 25.19 -0.31 23.19
N VAL A 258 25.73 -0.28 24.41
CA VAL A 258 25.14 0.48 25.53
C VAL A 258 25.12 1.98 25.21
N GLN A 259 26.23 2.52 24.72
CA GLN A 259 26.32 3.94 24.38
C GLN A 259 25.37 4.33 23.24
N ILE A 260 25.22 3.52 22.20
CA ILE A 260 24.25 3.78 21.12
C ILE A 260 22.82 3.74 21.64
N THR A 261 22.52 2.84 22.58
CA THR A 261 21.18 2.75 23.17
C THR A 261 20.87 4.01 23.98
N ASP A 262 21.81 4.48 24.79
CA ASP A 262 21.71 5.71 25.56
C ASP A 262 21.53 6.94 24.66
N ILE A 263 22.37 7.07 23.63
CA ILE A 263 22.28 8.17 22.65
C ILE A 263 20.96 8.12 21.87
N GLY A 264 20.51 6.93 21.48
CA GLY A 264 19.22 6.76 20.81
C GLY A 264 18.03 7.16 21.69
N ALA A 265 18.13 6.94 23.01
CA ALA A 265 17.13 7.43 23.96
C ALA A 265 17.14 8.96 24.08
N GLN A 266 18.33 9.57 24.12
CA GLN A 266 18.48 11.03 24.15
C GLN A 266 17.97 11.68 22.85
N GLU A 267 18.28 11.10 21.69
CA GLU A 267 17.78 11.55 20.38
C GLU A 267 16.25 11.54 20.33
N LEU A 268 15.62 10.47 20.83
CA LEU A 268 14.15 10.40 20.91
C LEU A 268 13.58 11.52 21.79
N ILE A 269 14.18 11.79 22.95
CA ILE A 269 13.70 12.83 23.87
C ILE A 269 13.82 14.22 23.26
N ILE A 270 14.93 14.51 22.59
CA ILE A 270 15.12 15.79 21.88
C ILE A 270 14.04 15.95 20.81
N CYS A 271 13.83 14.93 19.97
CA CYS A 271 12.78 14.94 18.95
C CYS A 271 11.38 15.15 19.56
N LEU A 272 11.10 14.55 20.71
CA LEU A 272 9.82 14.71 21.42
C LEU A 272 9.66 16.11 22.02
N ALA A 273 10.72 16.67 22.60
CA ALA A 273 10.73 18.03 23.13
C ALA A 273 10.55 19.06 22.01
N GLU A 274 11.24 18.88 20.89
CA GLU A 274 11.11 19.71 19.69
C GLU A 274 9.68 19.65 19.15
N SER A 275 9.11 18.44 19.00
CA SER A 275 7.73 18.24 18.54
C SER A 275 6.71 18.92 19.47
N LEU A 276 6.86 18.78 20.79
CA LEU A 276 6.00 19.43 21.78
C LEU A 276 6.07 20.96 21.68
N ILE A 277 7.28 21.54 21.70
CA ILE A 277 7.48 22.99 21.66
C ILE A 277 6.98 23.55 20.33
N SER A 278 7.29 22.89 19.20
CA SER A 278 6.80 23.26 17.87
C SER A 278 5.27 23.23 17.80
N GLU A 279 4.64 22.26 18.45
CA GLU A 279 3.18 22.17 18.51
C GLU A 279 2.55 23.31 19.34
N ILE A 280 3.15 23.65 20.49
CA ILE A 280 2.74 24.80 21.30
C ILE A 280 2.88 26.09 20.49
N THR A 281 4.04 26.34 19.89
CA THR A 281 4.31 27.52 19.04
C THR A 281 3.29 27.63 17.92
N CYS A 282 2.96 26.53 17.24
CA CYS A 282 1.94 26.50 16.19
C CYS A 282 0.56 26.89 16.75
N CYS A 283 0.14 26.31 17.87
CA CYS A 283 -1.16 26.61 18.48
C CYS A 283 -1.28 28.06 18.96
N LEU A 284 -0.20 28.64 19.48
CA LEU A 284 -0.13 30.06 19.86
C LEU A 284 -0.26 30.97 18.62
N ARG A 285 0.55 30.73 17.58
CA ARG A 285 0.52 31.50 16.32
C ARG A 285 -0.84 31.45 15.64
N GLN A 286 -1.50 30.30 15.66
CA GLN A 286 -2.84 30.10 15.09
C GLN A 286 -3.98 30.57 16.02
N LYS A 287 -3.67 31.08 17.22
CA LYS A 287 -4.65 31.50 18.23
C LYS A 287 -5.61 30.37 18.66
N LEU A 288 -5.15 29.13 18.59
CA LEU A 288 -5.85 27.94 19.13
C LEU A 288 -5.58 27.78 20.63
N LEU A 289 -4.41 28.23 21.07
CA LEU A 289 -4.03 28.31 22.48
C LEU A 289 -3.90 29.78 22.87
N VAL A 290 -4.53 30.16 23.99
CA VAL A 290 -4.41 31.51 24.55
C VAL A 290 -3.37 31.47 25.66
N CYS A 291 -2.32 32.26 25.50
CA CYS A 291 -1.26 32.44 26.49
C CYS A 291 -0.89 33.93 26.51
N ASP A 292 -0.84 34.53 27.69
CA ASP A 292 -0.34 35.90 27.84
C ASP A 292 1.19 35.93 27.75
N HIS A 293 1.74 37.11 27.46
CA HIS A 293 3.18 37.29 27.27
C HIS A 293 4.01 36.93 28.53
N MET A 294 3.47 37.10 29.74
CA MET A 294 4.20 36.74 30.96
C MET A 294 4.29 35.22 31.12
N SER A 295 3.19 34.51 30.85
CA SER A 295 3.10 33.06 30.84
C SER A 295 4.00 32.44 29.76
N GLU A 296 4.05 33.03 28.56
CA GLU A 296 4.94 32.61 27.48
C GLU A 296 6.42 32.82 27.84
N LYS A 297 6.76 33.98 28.40
CA LYS A 297 8.14 34.24 28.87
C LYS A 297 8.55 33.26 29.98
N LEU A 298 7.67 33.01 30.94
CA LEU A 298 7.89 32.05 32.01
C LEU A 298 8.11 30.63 31.47
N LEU A 299 7.34 30.23 30.44
CA LEU A 299 7.52 28.96 29.75
C LEU A 299 8.93 28.86 29.17
N VAL A 300 9.38 29.88 28.42
CA VAL A 300 10.70 29.88 27.77
C VAL A 300 11.81 29.78 28.81
N GLU A 301 11.76 30.58 29.88
CA GLU A 301 12.75 30.56 30.96
C GLU A 301 12.81 29.20 31.68
N ASN A 302 11.65 28.62 32.00
CA ASN A 302 11.56 27.32 32.66
C ASN A 302 12.08 26.18 31.79
N LEU A 303 11.69 26.15 30.51
CA LEU A 303 12.14 25.12 29.57
C LEU A 303 13.63 25.25 29.27
N HIS A 304 14.14 26.46 29.09
CA HIS A 304 15.56 26.71 28.88
C HIS A 304 16.39 26.18 30.05
N SER A 305 16.02 26.54 31.28
CA SER A 305 16.70 26.07 32.49
C SER A 305 16.63 24.54 32.65
N ALA A 306 15.50 23.91 32.31
CA ALA A 306 15.33 22.47 32.41
C ALA A 306 16.13 21.69 31.34
N LEU A 307 16.24 22.23 30.13
CA LEU A 307 16.90 21.57 28.99
C LEU A 307 18.41 21.83 28.93
N PHE A 308 18.85 23.05 29.23
CA PHE A 308 20.21 23.52 28.99
C PHE A 308 20.91 24.07 30.25
N GLY A 309 20.22 24.07 31.39
CA GLY A 309 20.74 24.62 32.64
C GLY A 309 20.75 26.15 32.68
N ASN A 310 21.28 26.71 33.78
CA ASN A 310 21.40 28.16 33.96
C ASN A 310 22.65 28.67 33.24
N THR A 311 22.55 28.95 31.95
CA THR A 311 23.60 29.64 31.19
C THR A 311 23.38 31.17 31.24
N ASN A 312 24.44 31.95 31.08
CA ASN A 312 24.35 33.42 30.99
C ASN A 312 23.69 33.89 29.66
N GLU A 313 23.34 32.97 28.77
CA GLU A 313 22.65 33.25 27.52
C GLU A 313 21.15 33.45 27.78
N ARG A 314 20.65 34.64 27.45
CA ARG A 314 19.22 34.94 27.55
C ARG A 314 18.50 34.39 26.32
N THR A 315 17.89 33.23 26.47
CA THR A 315 16.85 32.73 25.56
C THR A 315 15.59 33.54 25.83
N THR A 316 15.10 34.32 24.86
CA THR A 316 14.00 35.28 25.10
C THR A 316 12.71 34.93 24.37
N VAL A 317 12.80 34.10 23.34
CA VAL A 317 11.66 33.67 22.52
C VAL A 317 11.65 32.15 22.38
N ILE A 318 10.47 31.59 22.15
CA ILE A 318 10.27 30.13 22.07
C ILE A 318 11.01 29.51 20.88
N GLU A 319 11.23 30.29 19.81
CA GLU A 319 12.00 29.90 18.64
C GLU A 319 13.48 29.62 18.98
N ASP A 320 14.08 30.39 19.90
CA ASP A 320 15.47 30.15 20.35
C ASP A 320 15.63 28.76 20.98
N LEU A 321 14.59 28.23 21.64
CA LEU A 321 14.60 26.87 22.21
C LEU A 321 14.59 25.81 21.12
N LEU A 322 13.83 26.02 20.03
CA LEU A 322 13.79 25.11 18.90
C LEU A 322 15.14 25.05 18.19
N ASP A 323 15.79 26.20 17.98
CA ASP A 323 17.12 26.27 17.38
C ASP A 323 18.16 25.50 18.23
N LYS A 324 18.13 25.67 19.56
CA LYS A 324 19.01 24.93 20.47
C LYS A 324 18.77 23.42 20.49
N LEU A 325 17.50 22.98 20.38
CA LEU A 325 17.18 21.56 20.26
C LEU A 325 17.66 20.98 18.92
N ALA A 326 17.49 21.73 17.83
CA ALA A 326 18.02 21.36 16.53
C ALA A 326 19.56 21.27 16.53
N ASP A 327 20.25 22.18 17.22
CA ASP A 327 21.70 22.09 17.47
C ASP A 327 22.08 20.81 18.20
N ALA A 328 21.40 20.50 19.31
CA ALA A 328 21.65 19.27 20.06
C ALA A 328 21.42 18.01 19.20
N HIS A 329 20.37 17.99 18.36
CA HIS A 329 20.12 16.88 17.44
C HIS A 329 21.22 16.76 16.37
N ARG A 330 21.71 17.89 15.83
CA ARG A 330 22.84 17.92 14.90
C ARG A 330 24.13 17.40 15.54
N ASP A 331 24.37 17.74 16.80
CA ASP A 331 25.54 17.30 17.55
C ASP A 331 25.52 15.78 17.80
N ILE A 332 24.38 15.21 18.18
CA ILE A 332 24.20 13.75 18.27
C ILE A 332 24.49 13.08 16.92
N SER A 333 23.93 13.62 15.84
CA SER A 333 24.15 13.10 14.50
C SER A 333 25.62 13.18 14.07
N ALA A 334 26.30 14.29 14.40
CA ALA A 334 27.72 14.49 14.11
C ALA A 334 28.60 13.53 14.92
N PHE A 335 28.28 13.32 16.19
CA PHE A 335 28.97 12.36 17.04
C PHE A 335 28.89 10.93 16.48
N ILE A 336 27.68 10.47 16.12
CA ILE A 336 27.47 9.13 15.56
C ILE A 336 28.30 8.96 14.28
N ARG A 337 28.29 9.95 13.38
CA ARG A 337 29.10 9.90 12.15
C ARG A 337 30.60 9.87 12.45
N ARG A 338 31.11 10.77 13.30
CA ARG A 338 32.54 10.84 13.64
C ARG A 338 33.05 9.57 14.29
N LYS A 339 32.31 9.05 15.27
CA LYS A 339 32.70 7.84 15.98
C LYS A 339 32.64 6.61 15.09
N PHE A 340 31.55 6.39 14.37
CA PHE A 340 31.30 5.09 13.71
C PHE A 340 31.63 5.05 12.23
N ILE A 341 31.67 6.19 11.52
CA ILE A 341 32.09 6.24 10.11
C ILE A 341 33.58 6.58 10.02
N TYR A 342 34.01 7.63 10.72
CA TYR A 342 35.38 8.13 10.61
C TYR A 342 36.35 7.51 11.64
N GLY A 343 35.84 6.74 12.61
CA GLY A 343 36.66 6.09 13.64
C GLY A 343 37.31 7.08 14.61
N GLU A 344 36.76 8.30 14.73
CA GLU A 344 37.31 9.33 15.60
C GLU A 344 36.95 9.08 17.06
N ASN A 345 37.90 9.30 17.97
CA ASN A 345 37.64 9.37 19.41
C ASN A 345 37.01 10.73 19.75
N SER A 346 35.75 10.90 19.35
CA SER A 346 34.94 12.07 19.72
C SER A 346 34.42 11.94 21.15
N LEU A 347 34.38 13.05 21.89
CA LEU A 347 33.64 13.11 23.14
C LEU A 347 32.15 12.97 22.84
N VAL A 348 31.46 12.20 23.69
CA VAL A 348 30.00 12.09 23.62
C VAL A 348 29.42 13.49 23.83
N PRO A 349 28.53 13.97 22.95
CA PRO A 349 27.81 15.21 23.21
C PRO A 349 27.05 14.99 24.50
N VAL A 350 27.45 15.69 25.56
CA VAL A 350 26.85 15.49 26.88
C VAL A 350 25.45 16.05 26.83
N THR A 351 24.45 15.17 26.70
CA THR A 351 23.05 15.52 26.85
C THR A 351 22.40 14.64 27.90
N THR A 352 22.12 15.18 29.08
CA THR A 352 21.55 14.46 30.25
C THR A 352 20.05 14.21 30.10
N PHE A 353 19.54 14.04 28.88
CA PHE A 353 18.12 13.88 28.61
C PHE A 353 17.67 12.45 28.93
N ASP A 354 16.88 12.31 29.98
CA ASP A 354 16.21 11.07 30.35
C ASP A 354 14.68 11.26 30.38
N LEU A 355 13.97 10.15 30.61
CA LEU A 355 12.50 10.18 30.69
C LEU A 355 11.99 11.13 31.78
N GLU A 356 12.70 11.25 32.91
CA GLU A 356 12.32 12.15 34.00
C GLU A 356 12.49 13.63 33.61
N THR A 357 13.51 13.95 32.82
CA THR A 357 13.68 15.27 32.20
C THR A 357 12.49 15.58 31.29
N PHE A 358 12.06 14.62 30.47
CA PHE A 358 10.89 14.83 29.61
C PHE A 358 9.58 14.99 30.41
N LYS A 359 9.38 14.20 31.48
CA LYS A 359 8.26 14.40 32.41
C LYS A 359 8.28 15.79 33.07
N ARG A 360 9.47 16.28 33.43
CA ARG A 360 9.65 17.63 33.98
C ARG A 360 9.26 18.70 32.96
N ILE A 361 9.63 18.55 31.68
CA ILE A 361 9.20 19.45 30.60
C ILE A 361 7.66 19.55 30.57
N ILE A 362 6.94 18.42 30.52
CA ILE A 362 5.47 18.41 30.52
C ILE A 362 4.89 19.11 31.75
N LYS A 363 5.47 18.88 32.94
CA LYS A 363 5.05 19.56 34.18
C LYS A 363 5.24 21.08 34.09
N LEU A 364 6.36 21.54 33.53
CA LEU A 364 6.64 22.97 33.33
C LEU A 364 5.71 23.61 32.30
N VAL A 365 5.33 22.89 31.23
CA VAL A 365 4.31 23.37 30.28
C VAL A 365 2.98 23.57 30.99
N ARG A 366 2.50 22.58 31.76
CA ARG A 366 1.26 22.70 32.55
C ARG A 366 1.29 23.85 33.54
N PHE A 367 2.44 24.06 34.18
CA PHE A 367 2.62 25.14 35.15
C PHE A 367 2.61 26.52 34.48
N SER A 368 3.28 26.65 33.33
CA SER A 368 3.48 27.94 32.67
C SER A 368 2.28 28.35 31.81
N ILE A 369 1.45 27.39 31.37
CA ILE A 369 0.23 27.65 30.58
C ILE A 369 -0.99 27.16 31.39
N PRO A 370 -1.63 28.02 32.21
CA PRO A 370 -2.66 27.60 33.16
C PRO A 370 -3.86 26.87 32.54
N ILE A 371 -4.23 27.21 31.29
CA ILE A 371 -5.34 26.57 30.58
C ILE A 371 -5.07 25.08 30.26
N LEU A 372 -3.80 24.65 30.31
CA LEU A 372 -3.39 23.27 30.08
C LEU A 372 -3.22 22.45 31.37
N LYS A 373 -3.56 23.01 32.54
CA LYS A 373 -3.33 22.38 33.85
C LYS A 373 -3.90 20.96 33.95
N ASP A 374 -5.15 20.77 33.52
CA ASP A 374 -5.86 19.48 33.58
C ASP A 374 -5.83 18.74 32.24
N THR A 375 -5.00 19.18 31.30
CA THR A 375 -4.92 18.60 29.95
C THR A 375 -4.12 17.29 29.96
N MET A 376 -4.66 16.29 29.27
CA MET A 376 -3.93 15.06 28.96
C MET A 376 -2.96 15.32 27.81
N PHE A 377 -1.65 15.23 28.09
CA PHE A 377 -0.62 15.26 27.05
C PHE A 377 -0.51 13.88 26.40
N VAL A 378 -0.40 13.85 25.07
CA VAL A 378 -0.36 12.60 24.31
C VAL A 378 0.80 12.64 23.32
N VAL A 379 1.75 11.73 23.48
CA VAL A 379 2.79 11.47 22.48
C VAL A 379 2.21 10.60 21.38
N LEU A 380 2.21 11.09 20.14
CA LEU A 380 1.68 10.40 18.97
C LEU A 380 2.85 9.92 18.11
N LEU A 381 3.18 8.62 18.20
CA LEU A 381 4.29 8.01 17.48
C LEU A 381 3.78 7.27 16.25
N ASP A 382 4.28 7.60 15.06
CA ASP A 382 3.95 6.91 13.81
C ASP A 382 5.14 6.13 13.24
N GLU A 383 4.85 5.11 12.44
CA GLU A 383 5.82 4.22 11.78
C GLU A 383 6.79 3.52 12.74
N TYR A 384 6.28 2.98 13.86
CA TYR A 384 7.08 2.25 14.86
C TYR A 384 7.89 1.09 14.27
N GLU A 385 7.38 0.41 13.23
CA GLU A 385 8.07 -0.69 12.56
C GLU A 385 9.39 -0.28 11.88
N ASN A 386 9.64 1.02 11.68
CA ASN A 386 10.88 1.50 11.09
C ASN A 386 12.08 1.37 12.05
N LEU A 387 11.82 1.36 13.36
CA LEU A 387 12.86 1.37 14.39
C LEU A 387 13.65 0.07 14.46
N PHE A 388 14.94 0.18 14.77
CA PHE A 388 15.75 -0.99 15.13
C PHE A 388 15.25 -1.61 16.45
N PRO A 389 15.52 -2.91 16.70
CA PRO A 389 15.12 -3.60 17.92
C PRO A 389 15.49 -2.86 19.22
N TYR A 390 16.70 -2.29 19.35
CA TYR A 390 17.08 -1.51 20.54
C TYR A 390 16.30 -0.20 20.68
N GLN A 391 15.99 0.50 19.57
CA GLN A 391 15.19 1.73 19.59
C GLN A 391 13.73 1.43 19.98
N GLN A 392 13.20 0.30 19.53
CA GLN A 392 11.90 -0.21 19.95
C GLN A 392 11.86 -0.41 21.48
N ARG A 393 12.92 -1.00 22.08
CA ARG A 393 13.01 -1.13 23.55
C ARG A 393 12.99 0.21 24.29
N VAL A 394 13.61 1.25 23.72
CA VAL A 394 13.54 2.62 24.26
C VAL A 394 12.10 3.12 24.25
N VAL A 395 11.42 3.09 23.09
CA VAL A 395 10.01 3.52 22.97
C VAL A 395 9.09 2.72 23.91
N ASN A 396 9.33 1.42 24.06
CA ASN A 396 8.60 0.57 24.99
C ASN A 396 8.76 1.02 26.45
N GLY A 397 9.94 1.51 26.83
CA GLY A 397 10.16 2.13 28.14
C GLY A 397 9.26 3.34 28.37
N PHE A 398 9.06 4.18 27.36
CA PHE A 398 8.12 5.32 27.43
C PHE A 398 6.69 4.85 27.59
N ILE A 399 6.26 3.87 26.81
CA ILE A 399 4.91 3.28 26.92
C ILE A 399 4.65 2.81 28.37
N LYS A 400 5.63 2.14 28.99
CA LYS A 400 5.47 1.57 30.33
C LYS A 400 5.54 2.61 31.45
N LEU A 401 6.37 3.64 31.31
CA LEU A 401 6.77 4.52 32.43
C LEU A 401 6.30 5.98 32.30
N ALA A 402 5.58 6.35 31.23
CA ALA A 402 5.13 7.72 30.97
C ALA A 402 4.00 8.21 31.89
N ALA A 403 3.15 7.30 32.37
CA ALA A 403 2.00 7.67 33.19
C ALA A 403 2.44 8.10 34.61
N PRO A 404 1.76 9.07 35.25
CA PRO A 404 0.55 9.77 34.78
C PRO A 404 0.84 11.04 33.95
N GLU A 405 2.10 11.39 33.70
CA GLU A 405 2.44 12.68 33.08
C GLU A 405 1.89 12.83 31.66
N PHE A 406 2.02 11.79 30.82
CA PHE A 406 1.51 11.77 29.46
C PHE A 406 1.14 10.34 29.00
N SER A 407 0.30 10.25 27.99
CA SER A 407 -0.06 9.00 27.31
C SER A 407 0.78 8.81 26.05
N VAL A 408 0.93 7.56 25.59
CA VAL A 408 1.64 7.23 24.34
C VAL A 408 0.70 6.47 23.41
N LYS A 409 0.50 6.99 22.19
CA LYS A 409 -0.27 6.32 21.12
C LYS A 409 0.68 6.01 19.98
N VAL A 410 0.78 4.73 19.62
CA VAL A 410 1.77 4.24 18.67
C VAL A 410 1.08 3.59 17.49
N ALA A 411 1.25 4.14 16.29
CA ALA A 411 0.82 3.50 15.06
C ALA A 411 1.92 2.58 14.51
N LYS A 412 1.51 1.38 14.09
CA LYS A 412 2.40 0.43 13.41
C LYS A 412 1.69 -0.42 12.36
N LYS A 413 2.46 -0.95 11.41
CA LYS A 413 1.94 -1.93 10.45
C LYS A 413 1.66 -3.28 11.11
N LEU A 414 0.62 -3.95 10.62
CA LEU A 414 0.33 -5.32 11.04
C LEU A 414 1.40 -6.28 10.51
N GLY A 415 1.80 -7.28 11.31
CA GLY A 415 2.77 -8.30 10.89
C GLY A 415 4.23 -7.81 10.90
N SER A 416 4.52 -6.65 11.51
CA SER A 416 5.88 -6.24 11.81
C SER A 416 6.52 -7.14 12.87
N THR A 417 7.83 -7.34 12.76
CA THR A 417 8.61 -8.02 13.81
C THR A 417 8.92 -7.00 14.89
N ASP A 418 8.28 -7.15 16.05
CA ASP A 418 8.42 -6.22 17.16
C ASP A 418 9.11 -6.86 18.36
N VAL A 419 9.89 -6.05 19.08
CA VAL A 419 10.42 -6.37 20.40
C VAL A 419 9.40 -5.96 21.45
N SER A 420 9.11 -6.85 22.41
CA SER A 420 8.23 -6.58 23.55
C SER A 420 8.97 -6.04 24.77
N GLY A 421 10.28 -6.27 24.87
CA GLY A 421 11.12 -5.78 25.95
C GLY A 421 11.26 -4.27 25.98
N THR A 422 11.59 -3.75 27.16
CA THR A 422 11.96 -2.35 27.45
C THR A 422 13.48 -2.21 27.60
N SER A 423 13.99 -0.98 27.68
CA SER A 423 15.42 -0.72 27.96
C SER A 423 15.90 -1.29 29.30
N THR A 424 15.00 -1.54 30.25
CA THR A 424 15.30 -2.15 31.56
C THR A 424 15.14 -3.68 31.57
N GLY A 425 14.84 -4.29 30.42
CA GLY A 425 14.66 -5.75 30.30
C GLY A 425 13.28 -6.27 30.72
N GLN A 426 12.35 -5.39 31.10
CA GLN A 426 10.96 -5.78 31.38
C GLN A 426 10.14 -5.90 30.09
N GLU A 427 9.19 -6.81 30.04
CA GLU A 427 8.29 -6.98 28.88
C GLU A 427 7.06 -6.05 28.97
N LEU A 428 6.59 -5.59 27.81
CA LEU A 428 5.31 -4.90 27.66
C LEU A 428 4.14 -5.90 27.59
N GLN A 429 3.08 -5.61 28.35
CA GLN A 429 1.88 -6.43 28.45
C GLN A 429 0.64 -5.69 27.97
N GLU A 430 -0.07 -6.26 26.98
CA GLU A 430 -1.25 -5.67 26.32
C GLU A 430 -2.45 -5.42 27.26
N THR A 431 -2.53 -6.09 28.41
CA THR A 431 -3.63 -5.90 29.37
C THR A 431 -3.26 -5.05 30.57
N HIS A 432 -1.97 -4.78 30.78
CA HIS A 432 -1.48 -4.01 31.93
C HIS A 432 -0.85 -2.68 31.52
N ASP A 433 -0.06 -2.67 30.44
CA ASP A 433 0.73 -1.50 30.03
C ASP A 433 0.10 -0.69 28.89
N TYR A 434 -0.61 -1.34 27.95
CA TYR A 434 -1.19 -0.67 26.78
C TYR A 434 -2.56 -1.24 26.40
N THR A 435 -3.17 -0.79 25.31
CA THR A 435 -4.33 -1.41 24.64
C THR A 435 -4.03 -1.56 23.16
N ARG A 436 -4.59 -2.58 22.49
CA ARG A 436 -4.43 -2.75 21.04
C ARG A 436 -5.73 -2.39 20.32
N LEU A 437 -5.63 -1.58 19.28
CA LEU A 437 -6.74 -1.21 18.41
C LEU A 437 -6.43 -1.61 16.96
N THR A 438 -7.23 -2.52 16.41
CA THR A 438 -7.13 -2.93 15.00
C THR A 438 -8.02 -2.05 14.11
N LEU A 439 -7.43 -1.52 13.03
CA LEU A 439 -8.10 -0.59 12.11
C LEU A 439 -8.54 -1.22 10.78
N VAL A 440 -8.38 -2.53 10.63
CA VAL A 440 -8.92 -3.27 9.48
C VAL A 440 -10.33 -3.75 9.84
N TYR A 441 -11.33 -3.35 9.06
CA TYR A 441 -12.70 -3.84 9.21
C TYR A 441 -12.85 -5.17 8.46
N ASP A 442 -13.40 -6.19 9.10
CA ASP A 442 -13.82 -7.41 8.42
C ASP A 442 -15.11 -7.15 7.64
N VAL A 443 -15.00 -7.08 6.32
CA VAL A 443 -16.15 -6.84 5.43
C VAL A 443 -17.03 -8.07 5.24
N GLU A 444 -16.66 -9.25 5.77
CA GLU A 444 -17.56 -10.41 5.83
C GLU A 444 -18.43 -10.42 7.10
N ASP A 445 -18.00 -9.72 8.15
CA ASP A 445 -18.82 -9.52 9.33
C ASP A 445 -19.81 -8.36 9.10
N ALA A 446 -21.10 -8.66 9.24
CA ALA A 446 -22.15 -7.70 8.94
C ALA A 446 -22.09 -6.45 9.82
N SER A 447 -21.68 -6.59 11.10
CA SER A 447 -21.61 -5.48 12.04
C SER A 447 -20.41 -4.57 11.74
N GLN A 448 -19.25 -5.15 11.43
CA GLN A 448 -18.06 -4.40 11.04
C GLN A 448 -18.23 -3.75 9.67
N LEU A 449 -18.87 -4.42 8.71
CA LEU A 449 -19.20 -3.82 7.41
C LEU A 449 -20.15 -2.63 7.56
N ALA A 450 -21.14 -2.71 8.45
CA ALA A 450 -22.02 -1.59 8.75
C ALA A 450 -21.24 -0.41 9.35
N ALA A 451 -20.42 -0.65 10.38
CA ALA A 451 -19.57 0.38 10.97
C ALA A 451 -18.58 1.01 9.96
N TYR A 452 -18.05 0.21 9.03
CA TYR A 452 -17.19 0.70 7.96
C TYR A 452 -17.97 1.59 6.98
N LYS A 453 -19.17 1.18 6.56
CA LYS A 453 -20.04 2.00 5.70
C LYS A 453 -20.45 3.31 6.38
N ASP A 454 -20.70 3.30 7.68
CA ASP A 454 -21.00 4.52 8.43
C ASP A 454 -19.80 5.47 8.42
N LEU A 455 -18.59 4.96 8.66
CA LEU A 455 -17.35 5.74 8.57
C LEU A 455 -17.16 6.36 7.17
N LEU A 456 -17.33 5.56 6.11
CA LEU A 456 -17.22 6.04 4.72
C LEU A 456 -18.28 7.10 4.39
N THR A 457 -19.50 6.95 4.91
CA THR A 457 -20.59 7.91 4.71
C THR A 457 -20.26 9.25 5.34
N HIS A 458 -19.79 9.26 6.59
CA HIS A 458 -19.35 10.49 7.26
C HIS A 458 -18.20 11.16 6.50
N MET A 459 -17.24 10.38 6.01
CA MET A 459 -16.11 10.89 5.23
C MET A 459 -16.56 11.55 3.92
N ILE A 460 -17.46 10.92 3.16
CA ILE A 460 -18.02 11.51 1.93
C ILE A 460 -18.69 12.85 2.25
N LYS A 461 -19.56 12.88 3.26
CA LYS A 461 -20.29 14.09 3.68
C LYS A 461 -19.34 15.20 4.10
N ASN A 462 -18.31 14.88 4.87
CA ASN A 462 -17.31 15.85 5.33
C ASN A 462 -16.47 16.41 4.18
N ILE A 463 -16.06 15.56 3.22
CA ILE A 463 -15.37 16.02 2.00
C ILE A 463 -16.27 16.96 1.19
N MET A 464 -17.54 16.60 0.97
CA MET A 464 -18.49 17.44 0.24
C MET A 464 -18.69 18.81 0.89
N ARG A 465 -18.91 18.85 2.20
CA ARG A 465 -19.04 20.10 2.96
C ARG A 465 -17.78 20.96 2.87
N SER A 466 -16.60 20.34 2.89
CA SER A 466 -15.32 21.06 2.82
C SER A 466 -15.07 21.75 1.47
N GLU A 467 -15.72 21.27 0.41
CA GLU A 467 -15.55 21.73 -0.97
C GLU A 467 -16.79 22.51 -1.49
N ASP A 468 -17.70 22.93 -0.59
CA ASP A 468 -18.97 23.64 -0.91
C ASP A 468 -19.87 22.90 -1.92
N LEU A 469 -19.83 21.56 -1.86
CA LEU A 469 -20.68 20.67 -2.66
C LEU A 469 -21.97 20.36 -1.90
N LYS A 470 -23.05 20.09 -2.65
CA LYS A 470 -24.32 19.67 -2.04
C LYS A 470 -24.11 18.32 -1.34
N GLU A 471 -24.47 18.26 -0.06
CA GLU A 471 -24.51 17.00 0.67
C GLU A 471 -25.59 16.08 0.08
N ILE A 472 -25.17 14.90 -0.35
CA ILE A 472 -26.03 13.87 -0.93
C ILE A 472 -25.73 12.53 -0.25
N GLU A 473 -26.69 11.62 -0.28
CA GLU A 473 -26.49 10.28 0.25
C GLU A 473 -25.51 9.47 -0.63
N PRO A 474 -24.73 8.52 -0.06
CA PRO A 474 -23.78 7.72 -0.82
C PRO A 474 -24.40 7.00 -2.03
N ALA A 475 -25.68 6.63 -1.97
CA ALA A 475 -26.39 6.01 -3.08
C ALA A 475 -26.66 6.96 -4.26
N GLU A 476 -26.76 8.28 -4.01
CA GLU A 476 -26.87 9.30 -5.06
C GLU A 476 -25.50 9.61 -5.67
N LEU A 477 -24.44 9.64 -4.86
CA LEU A 477 -23.07 9.81 -5.35
C LEU A 477 -22.63 8.58 -6.17
N LEU A 478 -22.97 7.39 -5.70
CA LEU A 478 -22.62 6.09 -6.26
C LEU A 478 -23.89 5.33 -6.62
N PRO A 479 -24.55 5.68 -7.73
CA PRO A 479 -25.73 4.96 -8.20
C PRO A 479 -25.39 3.49 -8.49
N GLN A 480 -26.36 2.63 -8.21
CA GLN A 480 -26.35 1.23 -8.64
C GLN A 480 -26.57 1.12 -10.16
N ALA A 481 -26.15 0.01 -10.75
CA ALA A 481 -26.42 -0.23 -12.16
C ALA A 481 -27.91 -0.55 -12.38
N ALA A 482 -28.54 0.09 -13.37
CA ALA A 482 -29.97 -0.06 -13.65
C ALA A 482 -30.38 -1.46 -14.16
N HIS A 483 -29.46 -2.18 -14.79
CA HIS A 483 -29.70 -3.49 -15.39
C HIS A 483 -28.77 -4.55 -14.81
N PRO A 484 -29.17 -5.83 -14.73
CA PRO A 484 -28.27 -6.91 -14.32
C PRO A 484 -27.09 -7.03 -15.29
N GLU A 485 -25.96 -7.55 -14.79
CA GLU A 485 -24.72 -7.65 -15.57
C GLU A 485 -24.82 -8.71 -16.66
N MET A 486 -25.54 -9.79 -16.37
CA MET A 486 -25.83 -10.87 -17.30
C MET A 486 -27.34 -11.13 -17.34
N PRO A 487 -27.90 -11.53 -18.49
CA PRO A 487 -29.29 -11.96 -18.56
C PRO A 487 -29.57 -13.11 -17.60
N PHE A 488 -30.70 -13.05 -16.89
CA PHE A 488 -31.07 -14.04 -15.87
C PHE A 488 -31.02 -15.49 -16.40
N GLU A 489 -31.50 -15.73 -17.61
CA GLU A 489 -31.49 -17.07 -18.23
C GLU A 489 -30.08 -17.64 -18.39
N GLN A 490 -29.08 -16.83 -18.78
CA GLN A 490 -27.70 -17.31 -18.89
C GLN A 490 -27.10 -17.64 -17.52
N VAL A 491 -27.43 -16.86 -16.50
CA VAL A 491 -27.01 -17.13 -15.12
C VAL A 491 -27.68 -18.41 -14.61
N LEU A 492 -28.98 -18.59 -14.86
CA LEU A 492 -29.73 -19.78 -14.47
C LEU A 492 -29.15 -21.05 -15.13
N GLU A 493 -28.83 -20.98 -16.42
CA GLU A 493 -28.18 -22.08 -17.15
C GLU A 493 -26.85 -22.50 -16.53
N GLU A 494 -26.01 -21.53 -16.17
CA GLU A 494 -24.71 -21.81 -15.58
C GLU A 494 -24.83 -22.30 -14.12
N VAL A 495 -25.76 -21.73 -13.34
CA VAL A 495 -26.06 -22.22 -11.98
C VAL A 495 -26.61 -23.65 -12.02
N ALA A 496 -27.44 -24.00 -13.00
CA ALA A 496 -27.93 -25.37 -13.16
C ALA A 496 -26.77 -26.36 -13.40
N LYS A 497 -25.78 -26.00 -14.22
CA LYS A 497 -24.56 -26.81 -14.41
C LYS A 497 -23.77 -26.98 -13.11
N LEU A 498 -23.56 -25.89 -12.35
CA LEU A 498 -22.89 -25.93 -11.05
C LEU A 498 -23.62 -26.86 -10.06
N CYS A 499 -24.95 -26.84 -10.09
CA CYS A 499 -25.79 -27.74 -9.29
C CYS A 499 -25.91 -29.17 -9.85
N LYS A 500 -25.20 -29.51 -10.94
CA LYS A 500 -25.27 -30.81 -11.63
C LYS A 500 -26.71 -31.18 -12.02
N THR A 501 -27.49 -30.20 -12.48
CA THR A 501 -28.90 -30.36 -12.91
C THR A 501 -29.17 -29.67 -14.25
N SER A 502 -30.37 -29.82 -14.80
CA SER A 502 -30.81 -29.10 -16.01
C SER A 502 -31.57 -27.82 -15.64
N PRO A 503 -31.55 -26.77 -16.51
CA PRO A 503 -32.33 -25.56 -16.28
C PRO A 503 -33.84 -25.84 -16.16
N SER A 504 -34.34 -26.82 -16.92
CA SER A 504 -35.74 -27.26 -16.85
C SER A 504 -36.11 -27.85 -15.49
N ASN A 505 -35.23 -28.66 -14.91
CA ASN A 505 -35.46 -29.26 -13.58
C ASN A 505 -35.36 -28.21 -12.48
N MET A 506 -34.45 -27.25 -12.64
CA MET A 506 -34.27 -26.14 -11.70
C MET A 506 -35.49 -25.21 -11.66
N ARG A 507 -36.18 -24.99 -12.80
CA ARG A 507 -37.44 -24.22 -12.87
C ARG A 507 -38.60 -24.85 -12.09
N ASN A 508 -38.54 -26.16 -11.83
CA ASN A 508 -39.53 -26.87 -11.03
C ASN A 508 -39.21 -26.86 -9.52
N TRP A 509 -38.12 -26.21 -9.09
CA TRP A 509 -37.82 -26.05 -7.67
C TRP A 509 -38.74 -25.01 -7.03
N SER A 510 -38.87 -25.06 -5.70
CA SER A 510 -39.50 -23.97 -4.95
C SER A 510 -38.70 -22.68 -5.10
N ASP A 511 -39.40 -21.54 -5.01
CA ASP A 511 -38.80 -20.21 -5.09
C ASP A 511 -37.69 -20.02 -4.06
N GLU A 512 -37.88 -20.55 -2.85
CA GLU A 512 -36.88 -20.51 -1.78
C GLU A 512 -35.59 -21.24 -2.16
N LYS A 513 -35.70 -22.48 -2.67
CA LYS A 513 -34.55 -23.27 -3.08
C LYS A 513 -33.85 -22.65 -4.28
N MET A 514 -34.60 -22.10 -5.24
CA MET A 514 -34.03 -21.39 -6.38
C MET A 514 -33.26 -20.15 -5.92
N LYS A 515 -33.88 -19.32 -5.07
CA LYS A 515 -33.25 -18.12 -4.50
C LYS A 515 -31.99 -18.45 -3.71
N GLU A 516 -32.02 -19.52 -2.91
CA GLU A 516 -30.86 -20.02 -2.17
C GLU A 516 -29.71 -20.36 -3.14
N LYS A 517 -29.96 -21.17 -4.17
CA LYS A 517 -28.91 -21.59 -5.13
C LYS A 517 -28.42 -20.45 -6.01
N ILE A 518 -29.27 -19.51 -6.40
CA ILE A 518 -28.85 -18.31 -7.13
C ILE A 518 -27.99 -17.41 -6.24
N THR A 519 -28.38 -17.22 -4.98
CA THR A 519 -27.54 -16.49 -4.01
C THR A 519 -26.19 -17.17 -3.82
N TYR A 520 -26.19 -18.50 -3.87
CA TYR A 520 -25.02 -19.31 -3.60
C TYR A 520 -24.05 -19.44 -4.80
N TYR A 521 -24.55 -19.60 -6.02
CA TYR A 521 -23.73 -19.85 -7.21
C TYR A 521 -23.79 -18.74 -8.26
N GLY A 522 -24.67 -17.75 -8.11
CA GLY A 522 -24.91 -16.72 -9.12
C GLY A 522 -23.68 -15.88 -9.43
N GLU A 523 -22.86 -15.56 -8.44
CA GLU A 523 -21.62 -14.80 -8.66
C GLU A 523 -20.60 -15.64 -9.44
N ALA A 524 -20.38 -16.89 -9.02
CA ALA A 524 -19.53 -17.83 -9.75
C ALA A 524 -19.97 -18.00 -11.21
N ALA A 525 -21.28 -18.10 -11.44
CA ALA A 525 -21.87 -18.18 -12.77
C ALA A 525 -21.56 -16.93 -13.63
N ILE A 526 -21.69 -15.73 -13.06
CA ILE A 526 -21.32 -14.49 -13.77
C ILE A 526 -19.85 -14.51 -14.16
N TYR A 527 -18.94 -14.85 -13.25
CA TYR A 527 -17.50 -14.94 -13.54
C TYR A 527 -17.19 -15.96 -14.64
N ARG A 528 -17.84 -17.13 -14.63
CA ARG A 528 -17.72 -18.14 -15.69
C ARG A 528 -18.21 -17.65 -17.05
N LEU A 529 -19.31 -16.90 -17.08
CA LEU A 529 -19.84 -16.32 -18.32
C LEU A 529 -18.94 -15.21 -18.89
N LEU A 530 -18.31 -14.42 -18.01
CA LEU A 530 -17.41 -13.33 -18.40
C LEU A 530 -16.03 -13.82 -18.84
N TYR A 531 -15.43 -14.75 -18.08
CA TYR A 531 -14.02 -15.14 -18.23
C TYR A 531 -13.81 -16.58 -18.69
N GLY A 532 -14.84 -17.41 -18.75
CA GLY A 532 -14.73 -18.83 -19.14
C GLY A 532 -14.57 -19.06 -20.65
N LYS A 533 -14.90 -18.07 -21.50
CA LYS A 533 -14.77 -18.16 -22.96
C LYS A 533 -13.44 -17.57 -23.42
N LYS A 534 -12.62 -18.38 -24.13
CA LYS A 534 -11.37 -17.91 -24.75
C LYS A 534 -11.64 -16.71 -25.66
N GLY A 535 -10.88 -15.63 -25.51
CA GLY A 535 -10.96 -14.41 -26.32
C GLY A 535 -11.96 -13.35 -25.83
N ARG A 536 -12.88 -13.68 -24.91
CA ARG A 536 -13.76 -12.69 -24.28
C ARG A 536 -13.11 -12.16 -23.00
N ARG A 537 -12.91 -10.85 -22.91
CA ARG A 537 -12.34 -10.17 -21.73
C ARG A 537 -13.26 -9.02 -21.30
N VAL A 538 -14.53 -9.34 -21.06
CA VAL A 538 -15.45 -8.34 -20.48
C VAL A 538 -15.15 -8.26 -19.00
N GLU A 539 -14.80 -7.07 -18.54
CA GLU A 539 -14.53 -6.78 -17.14
C GLU A 539 -15.79 -6.96 -16.28
N LYS A 540 -15.60 -7.58 -15.10
CA LYS A 540 -16.63 -7.65 -14.06
C LYS A 540 -17.04 -6.25 -13.63
N ARG A 541 -18.34 -6.01 -13.53
CA ARG A 541 -18.91 -4.75 -13.08
C ARG A 541 -18.88 -4.64 -11.55
N PHE A 542 -18.53 -3.44 -11.06
CA PHE A 542 -18.59 -3.02 -9.67
C PHE A 542 -19.26 -1.65 -9.60
N ALA A 543 -20.44 -1.58 -8.96
CA ALA A 543 -21.19 -0.34 -8.90
C ALA A 543 -22.01 -0.22 -7.62
N GLY A 544 -22.16 1.02 -7.16
CA GLY A 544 -22.88 1.38 -5.96
C GLY A 544 -22.05 1.28 -4.69
N PHE A 545 -22.50 2.02 -3.68
CA PHE A 545 -21.78 2.19 -2.42
C PHE A 545 -21.42 0.87 -1.72
N SER A 546 -22.32 -0.11 -1.72
CA SER A 546 -22.08 -1.40 -1.06
C SER A 546 -20.99 -2.23 -1.73
N ASP A 547 -20.96 -2.27 -3.06
CA ASP A 547 -19.95 -3.02 -3.82
C ASP A 547 -18.57 -2.39 -3.66
N LEU A 548 -18.50 -1.05 -3.73
CA LEU A 548 -17.25 -0.32 -3.58
C LEU A 548 -16.68 -0.42 -2.16
N ALA A 549 -17.54 -0.37 -1.13
CA ALA A 549 -17.11 -0.60 0.25
C ALA A 549 -16.67 -2.06 0.49
N PHE A 550 -17.28 -3.03 -0.20
CA PHE A 550 -16.89 -4.43 -0.08
C PHE A 550 -15.52 -4.70 -0.74
N VAL A 551 -15.31 -4.20 -1.97
CA VAL A 551 -14.05 -4.41 -2.71
C VAL A 551 -12.87 -3.64 -2.10
N SER A 552 -13.12 -2.52 -1.41
CA SER A 552 -12.08 -1.79 -0.68
C SER A 552 -11.54 -2.54 0.55
N SER A 553 -12.12 -3.70 0.90
CA SER A 553 -11.58 -4.63 1.91
C SER A 553 -11.44 -4.04 3.31
N GLY A 554 -12.30 -3.08 3.67
CA GLY A 554 -12.20 -2.38 4.96
C GLY A 554 -11.01 -1.42 5.06
N VAL A 555 -10.34 -1.13 3.94
CA VAL A 555 -9.21 -0.19 3.84
C VAL A 555 -9.71 1.11 3.23
N ILE A 556 -9.73 2.16 4.05
CA ILE A 556 -10.22 3.50 3.69
C ILE A 556 -9.59 4.02 2.40
N ARG A 557 -8.26 3.90 2.27
CA ARG A 557 -7.52 4.41 1.11
C ARG A 557 -8.02 3.84 -0.21
N TYR A 558 -8.28 2.54 -0.31
CA TYR A 558 -8.74 1.94 -1.57
C TYR A 558 -10.10 2.50 -1.99
N PHE A 559 -11.01 2.72 -1.04
CA PHE A 559 -12.30 3.34 -1.32
C PHE A 559 -12.12 4.78 -1.84
N GLN A 560 -11.29 5.58 -1.18
CA GLN A 560 -11.01 6.96 -1.62
C GLN A 560 -10.30 6.99 -2.98
N GLU A 561 -9.40 6.04 -3.25
CA GLU A 561 -8.73 5.93 -4.54
C GLU A 561 -9.72 5.65 -5.67
N ILE A 562 -10.67 4.73 -5.44
CA ILE A 562 -11.76 4.44 -6.38
C ILE A 562 -12.61 5.70 -6.62
N LEU A 563 -13.01 6.42 -5.57
CA LEU A 563 -13.78 7.66 -5.72
C LEU A 563 -13.03 8.72 -6.53
N SER A 564 -11.75 8.92 -6.22
CA SER A 564 -10.90 9.89 -6.90
C SER A 564 -10.78 9.57 -8.40
N VAL A 565 -10.50 8.31 -8.74
CA VAL A 565 -10.38 7.88 -10.14
C VAL A 565 -11.73 7.93 -10.85
N ALA A 566 -12.82 7.48 -10.21
CA ALA A 566 -14.16 7.55 -10.79
C ALA A 566 -14.60 8.99 -11.05
N TYR A 567 -14.27 9.92 -10.15
CA TYR A 567 -14.51 11.35 -10.33
C TYR A 567 -13.72 11.89 -11.52
N HIS A 568 -12.42 11.61 -11.58
CA HIS A 568 -11.56 12.03 -12.70
C HIS A 568 -12.11 11.54 -14.05
N LEU A 569 -12.49 10.26 -14.14
CA LEU A 569 -13.07 9.66 -15.34
C LEU A 569 -14.45 10.22 -15.73
N SER A 570 -15.15 10.88 -14.80
CA SER A 570 -16.49 11.45 -15.00
C SER A 570 -16.45 12.94 -15.34
N TYR A 571 -15.46 13.69 -14.84
CA TYR A 571 -15.46 15.15 -14.83
C TYR A 571 -14.16 15.81 -15.35
N ASN A 572 -13.36 15.12 -16.19
CA ASN A 572 -12.10 15.59 -16.79
C ASN A 572 -11.88 17.13 -16.82
N THR A 573 -10.71 17.57 -16.31
CA THR A 573 -10.08 18.91 -16.17
C THR A 573 -10.81 20.24 -16.48
N ASN A 574 -11.81 20.31 -17.34
CA ASN A 574 -12.60 21.50 -17.60
C ASN A 574 -14.06 21.32 -17.16
N SER A 575 -14.36 21.96 -16.02
CA SER A 575 -15.68 22.45 -15.60
C SER A 575 -16.78 21.41 -15.42
N SER A 576 -16.99 20.97 -14.18
CA SER A 576 -18.35 20.91 -13.63
C SER A 576 -18.55 22.11 -12.71
N SER A 577 -19.36 23.07 -13.15
CA SER A 577 -19.94 24.12 -12.30
C SER A 577 -21.13 23.60 -11.47
N SER A 578 -21.43 22.30 -11.56
CA SER A 578 -22.49 21.65 -10.81
C SER A 578 -22.06 21.36 -9.37
N ARG A 579 -22.84 21.87 -8.41
CA ARG A 579 -22.72 21.50 -6.99
C ARG A 579 -23.15 20.06 -6.69
N ILE A 580 -23.78 19.38 -7.66
CA ILE A 580 -24.23 17.99 -7.55
C ILE A 580 -23.30 17.10 -8.37
N ILE A 581 -22.77 16.08 -7.71
CA ILE A 581 -21.84 15.10 -8.29
C ILE A 581 -22.49 13.72 -8.23
N SER A 582 -22.40 12.97 -9.31
CA SER A 582 -22.82 11.58 -9.40
C SER A 582 -21.79 10.84 -10.24
N LEU A 583 -21.33 9.69 -9.78
CA LEU A 583 -20.31 8.88 -10.42
C LEU A 583 -20.99 7.71 -11.13
N PRO A 584 -21.10 7.69 -12.48
CA PRO A 584 -21.85 6.65 -13.18
C PRO A 584 -21.30 5.23 -12.99
N PRO A 585 -22.14 4.17 -13.02
CA PRO A 585 -21.72 2.78 -12.78
C PRO A 585 -20.56 2.28 -13.65
N ASP A 586 -20.47 2.70 -14.92
CA ASP A 586 -19.37 2.36 -15.83
C ASP A 586 -18.05 2.99 -15.39
N LYS A 587 -18.09 4.24 -14.89
CA LYS A 587 -16.91 4.95 -14.38
C LYS A 587 -16.46 4.38 -13.04
N GLN A 588 -17.40 4.00 -12.17
CA GLN A 588 -17.10 3.28 -10.92
C GLN A 588 -16.39 1.95 -11.21
N SER A 589 -16.92 1.15 -12.13
CA SER A 589 -16.32 -0.14 -12.51
C SER A 589 -14.91 0.04 -13.08
N LYS A 590 -14.74 0.97 -14.03
CA LYS A 590 -13.43 1.27 -14.62
C LYS A 590 -12.42 1.75 -13.59
N ALA A 591 -12.85 2.56 -12.63
CA ALA A 591 -12.02 3.01 -11.52
C ALA A 591 -11.55 1.85 -10.62
N VAL A 592 -12.43 0.89 -10.31
CA VAL A 592 -12.06 -0.32 -9.55
C VAL A 592 -10.97 -1.11 -10.26
N HIS A 593 -11.11 -1.36 -11.57
CA HIS A 593 -10.09 -2.07 -12.35
C HIS A 593 -8.76 -1.31 -12.42
N PHE A 594 -8.81 0.01 -12.62
CA PHE A 594 -7.61 0.85 -12.65
C PHE A 594 -6.88 0.87 -11.31
N VAL A 595 -7.60 1.05 -10.20
CA VAL A 595 -7.00 1.02 -8.86
C VAL A 595 -6.44 -0.37 -8.55
N SER A 596 -7.15 -1.44 -8.95
CA SER A 596 -6.70 -2.83 -8.80
C SER A 596 -5.38 -3.09 -9.55
N GLU A 597 -5.32 -2.74 -10.83
CA GLU A 597 -4.13 -2.92 -11.67
C GLU A 597 -2.96 -2.06 -11.18
N HIS A 598 -3.21 -0.82 -10.79
CA HIS A 598 -2.17 0.06 -10.27
C HIS A 598 -1.57 -0.44 -8.96
N ASN A 599 -2.41 -0.87 -8.01
CA ASN A 599 -1.91 -1.42 -6.76
C ASN A 599 -1.06 -2.66 -7.01
N LEU A 600 -1.48 -3.58 -7.88
CA LEU A 600 -0.69 -4.78 -8.23
C LEU A 600 0.64 -4.44 -8.92
N THR A 601 0.61 -3.55 -9.92
CA THR A 601 1.78 -3.21 -10.73
C THR A 601 2.82 -2.41 -9.94
N THR A 602 2.39 -1.57 -9.01
CA THR A 602 3.28 -0.76 -8.19
C THR A 602 3.89 -1.49 -7.00
N LEU A 603 3.45 -2.71 -6.66
CA LEU A 603 4.10 -3.54 -5.63
C LEU A 603 5.61 -3.68 -5.89
N SER A 604 6.01 -3.90 -7.15
CA SER A 604 7.42 -4.04 -7.55
C SER A 604 8.26 -2.80 -7.25
N ARG A 605 7.65 -1.62 -7.18
CA ARG A 605 8.32 -0.34 -6.89
C ARG A 605 8.21 0.07 -5.43
N ASN A 606 7.04 -0.14 -4.83
CA ASN A 606 6.69 0.38 -3.51
C ASN A 606 7.09 -0.53 -2.36
N VAL A 607 7.44 -1.79 -2.65
CA VAL A 607 7.83 -2.80 -1.66
C VAL A 607 9.29 -3.18 -1.89
N GLU A 608 10.16 -2.68 -1.03
CA GLU A 608 11.60 -2.90 -1.12
C GLU A 608 11.96 -4.39 -1.13
N LYS A 609 12.95 -4.78 -1.95
CA LYS A 609 13.56 -6.12 -2.09
C LYS A 609 12.64 -7.27 -2.49
N GLN A 610 11.37 -7.30 -2.07
CA GLN A 610 10.43 -8.42 -2.29
C GLN A 610 9.23 -8.05 -3.17
N GLY A 611 9.07 -6.80 -3.60
CA GLY A 611 7.88 -6.36 -4.33
C GLY A 611 7.59 -7.09 -5.64
N GLU A 612 8.63 -7.42 -6.42
CA GLU A 612 8.48 -8.18 -7.65
C GLU A 612 8.05 -9.64 -7.37
N ALA A 613 8.70 -10.29 -6.42
CA ALA A 613 8.35 -11.65 -6.01
C ALA A 613 6.91 -11.71 -5.46
N LEU A 614 6.50 -10.75 -4.63
CA LEU A 614 5.14 -10.67 -4.10
C LEU A 614 4.09 -10.48 -5.20
N LYS A 615 4.38 -9.63 -6.20
CA LYS A 615 3.50 -9.42 -7.36
C LYS A 615 3.27 -10.73 -8.13
N TYR A 616 4.32 -11.46 -8.47
CA TYR A 616 4.18 -12.74 -9.19
C TYR A 616 3.51 -13.81 -8.34
N PHE A 617 3.81 -13.86 -7.05
CA PHE A 617 3.15 -14.77 -6.13
C PHE A 617 1.63 -14.52 -6.06
N LEU A 618 1.19 -13.26 -6.03
CA LEU A 618 -0.23 -12.90 -6.13
C LEU A 618 -0.86 -13.30 -7.48
N LEU A 619 -0.15 -13.09 -8.59
CA LEU A 619 -0.59 -13.52 -9.92
C LEU A 619 -0.76 -15.04 -9.99
N ASP A 620 0.18 -15.80 -9.43
CA ASP A 620 0.16 -17.27 -9.44
C ASP A 620 -0.99 -17.84 -8.60
N ILE A 621 -1.15 -17.35 -7.36
CA ILE A 621 -2.26 -17.77 -6.52
C ILE A 621 -3.59 -17.32 -7.14
N GLY A 622 -3.66 -16.08 -7.64
CA GLY A 622 -4.83 -15.57 -8.36
C GLY A 622 -5.20 -16.45 -9.56
N ASP A 623 -4.22 -16.89 -10.34
CA ASP A 623 -4.39 -17.81 -11.47
C ASP A 623 -4.94 -19.17 -11.04
N CYS A 624 -4.47 -19.71 -9.91
CA CYS A 624 -5.00 -20.95 -9.32
C CYS A 624 -6.45 -20.79 -8.86
N LEU A 625 -6.75 -19.71 -8.14
CA LEU A 625 -8.10 -19.43 -7.64
C LEU A 625 -9.07 -19.15 -8.80
N ARG A 626 -8.64 -18.43 -9.84
CA ARG A 626 -9.40 -18.22 -11.07
C ARG A 626 -9.64 -19.53 -11.79
N TYR A 627 -8.63 -20.38 -11.89
CA TYR A 627 -8.80 -21.71 -12.50
C TYR A 627 -9.85 -22.54 -11.75
N LYS A 628 -9.82 -22.52 -10.41
CA LYS A 628 -10.85 -23.14 -9.57
C LYS A 628 -12.24 -22.55 -9.83
N LEU A 629 -12.37 -21.23 -9.83
CA LEU A 629 -13.63 -20.52 -10.14
C LEU A 629 -14.25 -20.93 -11.47
N LEU A 630 -13.41 -21.10 -12.48
CA LEU A 630 -13.87 -21.40 -13.83
C LEU A 630 -14.20 -22.87 -14.07
N GLN A 631 -13.51 -23.81 -13.39
CA GLN A 631 -13.63 -25.24 -13.71
C GLN A 631 -14.26 -26.08 -12.59
N HIS A 632 -14.12 -25.68 -11.32
CA HIS A 632 -14.55 -26.48 -10.17
C HIS A 632 -16.04 -26.28 -9.88
N ASN A 633 -16.84 -27.35 -9.86
CA ASN A 633 -18.31 -27.24 -9.80
C ASN A 633 -18.88 -27.06 -8.39
N SER A 634 -18.30 -27.73 -7.39
CA SER A 634 -18.87 -27.73 -6.02
C SER A 634 -18.53 -26.44 -5.26
N GLU A 635 -17.26 -26.03 -5.31
CA GLU A 635 -16.69 -24.89 -4.57
C GLU A 635 -15.92 -23.90 -5.51
N PRO A 636 -16.60 -23.29 -6.50
CA PRO A 636 -15.94 -22.42 -7.47
C PRO A 636 -15.27 -21.18 -6.82
N GLU A 637 -15.93 -20.52 -5.87
CA GLU A 637 -15.41 -19.30 -5.23
C GLU A 637 -14.50 -19.59 -4.02
N ALA A 638 -13.85 -20.76 -3.96
CA ALA A 638 -12.98 -21.21 -2.87
C ALA A 638 -11.69 -20.38 -2.71
N ALA A 639 -11.82 -19.13 -2.28
CA ALA A 639 -10.75 -18.13 -2.25
C ALA A 639 -10.04 -17.98 -0.89
N ARG A 640 -10.49 -18.68 0.18
CA ARG A 640 -9.76 -18.70 1.45
C ARG A 640 -8.59 -19.68 1.37
N VAL A 641 -7.38 -19.19 1.13
CA VAL A 641 -6.20 -20.05 1.02
C VAL A 641 -5.75 -20.45 2.42
N THR A 642 -5.76 -21.74 2.73
CA THR A 642 -5.38 -22.26 4.05
C THR A 642 -4.08 -23.05 3.93
N ILE A 643 -3.05 -22.66 4.68
CA ILE A 643 -1.82 -23.44 4.80
C ILE A 643 -2.09 -24.64 5.73
N GLU A 644 -1.86 -25.86 5.24
CA GLU A 644 -2.13 -27.12 5.97
C GLU A 644 -1.09 -27.44 7.04
N ASP A 645 0.15 -27.04 6.82
CA ASP A 645 1.35 -27.33 7.62
C ASP A 645 2.06 -26.04 8.10
N PRO A 646 1.35 -25.09 8.74
CA PRO A 646 1.87 -23.76 9.06
C PRO A 646 2.98 -23.77 10.11
N GLU A 647 3.06 -24.81 10.94
CA GLU A 647 4.17 -25.03 11.88
C GLU A 647 5.53 -25.16 11.20
N LEU A 648 5.56 -25.52 9.91
CA LEU A 648 6.81 -25.61 9.15
C LEU A 648 7.36 -24.24 8.77
N LEU A 649 6.54 -23.17 8.79
CA LEU A 649 6.96 -21.84 8.33
C LEU A 649 8.13 -21.25 9.13
N ASP A 650 8.37 -21.74 10.35
CA ASP A 650 9.50 -21.33 11.19
C ASP A 650 10.83 -22.04 10.83
N GLN A 651 10.79 -23.04 9.95
CA GLN A 651 12.00 -23.74 9.51
C GLN A 651 12.87 -22.84 8.61
N PRO A 652 14.21 -22.90 8.72
CA PRO A 652 15.12 -22.09 7.91
C PRO A 652 14.92 -22.24 6.40
N GLU A 653 14.56 -23.43 5.93
CA GLU A 653 14.34 -23.72 4.51
C GLU A 653 13.12 -22.97 3.93
N LEU A 654 12.14 -22.62 4.78
CA LEU A 654 10.92 -21.91 4.40
C LEU A 654 11.02 -20.40 4.61
N GLU A 655 12.21 -19.89 4.97
CA GLU A 655 12.46 -18.47 5.18
C GLU A 655 12.02 -17.59 3.98
N PRO A 656 12.25 -17.96 2.71
CA PRO A 656 11.79 -17.16 1.56
C PRO A 656 10.26 -17.04 1.52
N LEU A 657 9.54 -18.13 1.78
CA LEU A 657 8.07 -18.12 1.83
C LEU A 657 7.59 -17.26 3.00
N ARG A 658 8.11 -17.49 4.22
CA ARG A 658 7.75 -16.72 5.40
C ARG A 658 7.97 -15.22 5.18
N LYS A 659 9.08 -14.82 4.54
CA LYS A 659 9.37 -13.43 4.17
C LYS A 659 8.28 -12.85 3.25
N ILE A 660 7.90 -13.56 2.18
CA ILE A 660 6.87 -13.10 1.25
C ILE A 660 5.50 -12.97 1.93
N LEU A 661 5.11 -13.94 2.76
CA LEU A 661 3.84 -13.91 3.48
C LEU A 661 3.79 -12.73 4.47
N ASN A 662 4.84 -12.53 5.28
CA ASN A 662 4.92 -11.42 6.22
C ASN A 662 4.90 -10.06 5.52
N VAL A 663 5.66 -9.91 4.43
CA VAL A 663 5.66 -8.68 3.63
C VAL A 663 4.28 -8.44 3.02
N GLY A 664 3.62 -9.48 2.50
CA GLY A 664 2.29 -9.34 1.93
C GLY A 664 1.22 -8.93 2.96
N VAL A 665 1.28 -9.42 4.19
CA VAL A 665 0.40 -8.95 5.29
C VAL A 665 0.72 -7.49 5.64
N ARG A 666 2.01 -7.16 5.81
CA ARG A 666 2.48 -5.81 6.17
C ARG A 666 2.06 -4.75 5.15
N GLU A 667 2.15 -5.08 3.86
CA GLU A 667 1.79 -4.20 2.75
C GLU A 667 0.29 -4.26 2.40
N GLY A 668 -0.49 -5.13 3.06
CA GLY A 668 -1.93 -5.26 2.83
C GLY A 668 -2.32 -5.96 1.52
N ALA A 669 -1.39 -6.71 0.93
CA ALA A 669 -1.67 -7.66 -0.15
C ALA A 669 -2.48 -8.86 0.37
N PHE A 670 -2.22 -9.27 1.62
CA PHE A 670 -2.97 -10.31 2.31
C PHE A 670 -3.71 -9.76 3.52
N GLN A 671 -4.87 -10.32 3.78
CA GLN A 671 -5.69 -10.08 4.97
C GLN A 671 -5.86 -11.38 5.74
N THR A 672 -5.93 -11.27 7.07
CA THR A 672 -6.28 -12.37 7.96
C THR A 672 -7.61 -12.04 8.64
N LYS A 673 -8.42 -13.07 8.93
CA LYS A 673 -9.78 -12.90 9.45
C LYS A 673 -9.85 -12.13 10.78
N GLU A 674 -8.80 -12.21 11.60
CA GLU A 674 -8.74 -11.57 12.91
C GLU A 674 -7.82 -10.34 12.95
N GLY A 675 -7.23 -9.94 11.81
CA GLY A 675 -6.13 -8.98 11.81
C GLY A 675 -4.96 -9.43 12.69
N ARG A 676 -4.83 -10.74 12.97
CA ARG A 676 -3.69 -11.35 13.66
C ARG A 676 -2.73 -11.90 12.61
N PRO A 677 -1.40 -11.75 12.76
CA PRO A 677 -0.48 -12.59 12.02
C PRO A 677 -0.78 -14.04 12.39
N ALA A 678 -1.02 -14.91 11.42
CA ALA A 678 -1.19 -16.35 11.65
C ALA A 678 0.02 -17.00 12.36
N PHE A 679 1.12 -16.28 12.46
CA PHE A 679 2.43 -16.76 12.88
C PHE A 679 2.75 -16.63 14.38
N LYS A 680 1.84 -16.11 15.22
CA LYS A 680 2.12 -15.99 16.66
C LYS A 680 1.07 -16.71 17.51
N PRO A 681 1.27 -18.00 17.82
CA PRO A 681 0.46 -18.68 18.81
C PRO A 681 0.64 -18.02 20.18
N LYS A 682 -0.46 -17.85 20.94
CA LYS A 682 -0.38 -17.51 22.38
C LYS A 682 0.13 -18.69 23.22
N HIS A 683 -0.05 -19.93 22.72
CA HIS A 683 0.39 -21.17 23.37
C HIS A 683 0.86 -22.20 22.32
N ARG A 684 1.83 -23.06 22.70
CA ARG A 684 2.37 -24.15 21.86
C ARG A 684 1.34 -25.17 21.35
N SER A 685 0.11 -25.17 21.88
CA SER A 685 -0.93 -26.16 21.64
C SER A 685 -2.08 -25.68 20.74
N ASP A 686 -1.99 -24.50 20.14
CA ASP A 686 -3.07 -23.93 19.33
C ASP A 686 -2.84 -24.27 17.83
N PRO A 687 -3.64 -25.15 17.22
CA PRO A 687 -3.44 -25.56 15.82
C PRO A 687 -4.11 -24.52 14.90
N GLN A 688 -3.33 -23.57 14.39
CA GLN A 688 -3.83 -22.51 13.51
C GLN A 688 -3.59 -22.90 12.05
N PRO A 689 -4.62 -23.14 11.20
CA PRO A 689 -4.42 -23.02 9.77
C PRO A 689 -4.08 -21.56 9.43
N ALA A 690 -2.89 -21.30 8.89
CA ALA A 690 -2.53 -19.95 8.45
C ALA A 690 -3.35 -19.60 7.19
N GLU A 691 -4.47 -18.91 7.40
CA GLU A 691 -5.34 -18.44 6.33
C GLU A 691 -4.76 -17.17 5.69
N LEU A 692 -4.58 -17.23 4.37
CA LEU A 692 -4.01 -16.18 3.54
C LEU A 692 -5.07 -15.70 2.54
N ASN A 693 -5.78 -14.63 2.88
CA ASN A 693 -6.79 -14.09 1.99
C ASN A 693 -6.18 -12.97 1.15
N ILE A 694 -6.28 -13.06 -0.17
CA ILE A 694 -5.90 -11.96 -1.06
C ILE A 694 -6.84 -10.78 -0.78
N CYS A 695 -6.27 -9.60 -0.56
CA CYS A 695 -7.06 -8.39 -0.37
C CYS A 695 -7.95 -8.14 -1.60
N ARG A 696 -9.24 -7.84 -1.38
CA ARG A 696 -10.26 -7.84 -2.45
C ARG A 696 -10.01 -6.77 -3.51
N ILE A 697 -9.21 -5.75 -3.21
CA ILE A 697 -8.81 -4.76 -4.22
C ILE A 697 -7.99 -5.39 -5.36
N TYR A 698 -7.34 -6.53 -5.14
CA TYR A 698 -6.62 -7.27 -6.19
C TYR A 698 -7.54 -8.25 -6.95
N ALA A 699 -8.75 -8.53 -6.46
CA ALA A 699 -9.65 -9.48 -7.10
C ALA A 699 -10.03 -9.10 -8.55
N PRO A 700 -10.29 -7.81 -8.90
CA PRO A 700 -10.60 -7.39 -10.27
C PRO A 700 -9.47 -7.72 -11.26
N VAL A 701 -8.23 -7.30 -10.99
CA VAL A 701 -7.09 -7.57 -11.90
C VAL A 701 -6.74 -9.05 -11.98
N LEU A 702 -6.91 -9.81 -10.89
CA LEU A 702 -6.73 -11.27 -10.86
C LEU A 702 -7.91 -12.03 -11.46
N GLN A 703 -9.02 -11.35 -11.75
CA GLN A 703 -10.26 -11.92 -12.28
C GLN A 703 -10.82 -13.06 -11.40
N ILE A 704 -10.73 -12.88 -10.09
CA ILE A 704 -11.31 -13.77 -9.08
C ILE A 704 -12.50 -13.08 -8.40
N SER A 705 -13.37 -13.86 -7.75
CA SER A 705 -14.45 -13.32 -6.92
C SER A 705 -13.87 -12.62 -5.69
N PRO A 706 -14.32 -11.40 -5.32
CA PRO A 706 -13.95 -10.77 -4.06
C PRO A 706 -14.63 -11.43 -2.84
N ARG A 707 -15.55 -12.38 -3.05
CA ARG A 707 -16.21 -13.13 -1.98
C ARG A 707 -15.29 -14.27 -1.56
N LEU A 708 -14.99 -14.36 -0.27
CA LEU A 708 -14.15 -15.44 0.26
C LEU A 708 -15.05 -16.59 0.70
N ARG A 709 -15.58 -17.36 -0.25
CA ARG A 709 -16.38 -18.57 0.07
C ARG A 709 -15.43 -19.76 0.14
N TRP A 710 -15.70 -20.77 0.97
CA TRP A 710 -14.92 -22.02 1.13
C TRP A 710 -13.40 -21.89 1.31
N ARG A 711 -12.72 -23.02 1.53
CA ARG A 711 -11.27 -23.08 1.74
C ARG A 711 -10.58 -23.78 0.59
N THR A 712 -9.43 -23.26 0.18
CA THR A 712 -8.48 -23.93 -0.69
C THR A 712 -7.24 -24.25 0.14
N ARG A 713 -7.05 -25.53 0.46
CA ARG A 713 -5.95 -26.00 1.28
C ARG A 713 -4.69 -26.16 0.44
N VAL A 714 -3.55 -25.71 0.95
CA VAL A 714 -2.26 -25.71 0.26
C VAL A 714 -1.14 -26.02 1.24
N LYS A 715 -0.09 -26.71 0.79
CA LYS A 715 1.09 -27.04 1.60
C LYS A 715 2.21 -26.01 1.43
N CYS A 716 2.99 -25.79 2.48
CA CYS A 716 4.15 -24.88 2.49
C CYS A 716 5.13 -25.18 1.36
N LYS A 717 5.40 -26.46 1.08
CA LYS A 717 6.33 -26.88 0.01
C LYS A 717 5.92 -26.35 -1.37
N LEU A 718 4.61 -26.37 -1.69
CA LEU A 718 4.10 -25.89 -2.97
C LEU A 718 4.15 -24.37 -3.06
N LEU A 719 3.75 -23.69 -1.98
CA LEU A 719 3.84 -22.23 -1.90
C LEU A 719 5.28 -21.74 -2.02
N LEU A 720 6.24 -22.43 -1.39
CA LEU A 720 7.67 -22.15 -1.55
C LEU A 720 8.10 -22.30 -3.02
N GLY A 721 7.59 -23.32 -3.72
CA GLY A 721 7.84 -23.52 -5.14
C GLY A 721 7.42 -22.33 -6.01
N LEU A 722 6.33 -21.62 -5.66
CA LEU A 722 5.90 -20.40 -6.36
C LEU A 722 6.84 -19.20 -6.13
N VAL A 723 7.52 -19.15 -4.98
CA VAL A 723 8.46 -18.08 -4.64
C VAL A 723 9.83 -18.28 -5.32
N ILE A 724 10.19 -19.53 -5.63
CA ILE A 724 11.48 -19.89 -6.26
C ILE A 724 11.32 -19.86 -7.79
N PRO A 725 11.98 -18.93 -8.52
CA PRO A 725 11.77 -18.75 -9.96
C PRO A 725 11.93 -20.03 -10.79
N GLU A 726 12.91 -20.88 -10.46
CA GLU A 726 13.22 -22.11 -11.20
C GLU A 726 12.15 -23.19 -11.02
N ARG A 727 11.43 -23.17 -9.89
CA ARG A 727 10.39 -24.16 -9.54
C ARG A 727 8.98 -23.66 -9.80
N ARG A 728 8.81 -22.36 -10.07
CA ARG A 728 7.52 -21.67 -10.16
C ARG A 728 6.54 -22.32 -11.15
N SER A 729 7.01 -22.65 -12.36
CA SER A 729 6.14 -23.22 -13.40
C SER A 729 5.60 -24.60 -13.01
N GLU A 730 6.47 -25.48 -12.51
CA GLU A 730 6.11 -26.82 -12.05
C GLU A 730 5.17 -26.75 -10.83
N ALA A 731 5.52 -25.92 -9.84
CA ALA A 731 4.71 -25.70 -8.65
C ALA A 731 3.32 -25.15 -8.98
N LEU A 732 3.21 -24.24 -9.94
CA LEU A 732 1.93 -23.69 -10.40
C LEU A 732 1.05 -24.76 -11.06
N GLN A 733 1.64 -25.63 -11.89
CA GLN A 733 0.91 -26.73 -12.52
C GLN A 733 0.44 -27.76 -11.48
N GLN A 734 1.31 -28.12 -10.54
CA GLN A 734 0.97 -29.04 -9.46
C GLN A 734 -0.12 -28.45 -8.54
N LEU A 735 -0.04 -27.17 -8.22
CA LEU A 735 -1.06 -26.52 -7.40
C LEU A 735 -2.43 -26.51 -8.10
N LYS A 736 -2.47 -26.25 -9.41
CA LYS A 736 -3.71 -26.32 -10.20
C LYS A 736 -4.29 -27.74 -10.25
N SER A 737 -3.45 -28.77 -10.33
CA SER A 737 -3.93 -30.16 -10.35
C SER A 737 -4.44 -30.60 -8.98
N GLU A 738 -3.72 -30.30 -7.89
CA GLU A 738 -4.15 -30.64 -6.53
C GLU A 738 -5.46 -29.95 -6.15
N ILE A 739 -5.62 -28.68 -6.54
CA ILE A 739 -6.87 -27.92 -6.33
C ILE A 739 -8.07 -28.57 -7.05
N MET A 740 -7.84 -29.26 -8.17
CA MET A 740 -8.89 -29.99 -8.90
C MET A 740 -9.14 -31.40 -8.36
N MET A 741 -8.12 -32.06 -7.79
CA MET A 741 -8.25 -33.43 -7.27
C MET A 741 -9.05 -33.52 -5.96
N TYR A 742 -9.19 -32.41 -5.22
CA TYR A 742 -10.02 -32.35 -4.00
C TYR A 742 -11.53 -32.36 -4.25
N ASP A 743 -11.99 -32.57 -5.49
CA ASP A 743 -13.41 -32.73 -5.83
C ASP A 743 -13.92 -34.12 -5.38
N GLY A 744 -14.05 -34.32 -4.06
CA GLY A 744 -14.82 -35.42 -3.49
C GLY A 744 -14.11 -36.33 -2.48
N SER A 745 -13.94 -35.87 -1.25
CA SER A 745 -14.08 -36.72 -0.06
C SER A 745 -15.14 -36.14 0.88
N LYS A 746 -16.15 -36.95 1.18
CA LYS A 746 -17.39 -36.58 1.89
C LYS A 746 -17.19 -36.39 3.42
N GLU A 747 -16.34 -35.49 3.88
CA GLU A 747 -16.11 -35.33 5.33
C GLU A 747 -16.41 -33.95 5.94
N GLY A 748 -16.95 -32.99 5.19
CA GLY A 748 -17.21 -31.63 5.72
C GLY A 748 -18.65 -31.28 6.09
N GLN A 749 -19.65 -32.14 5.86
CA GLN A 749 -21.08 -31.78 6.00
C GLN A 749 -21.73 -32.15 7.35
N ARG A 750 -20.95 -32.46 8.38
CA ARG A 750 -21.46 -32.61 9.74
C ARG A 750 -20.67 -31.73 10.68
N GLU A 751 -21.11 -30.48 10.78
CA GLU A 751 -21.18 -29.67 12.01
C GLU A 751 -21.23 -28.19 11.60
N LEU A 752 -22.29 -27.52 12.08
CA LEU A 752 -22.62 -26.08 12.12
C LEU A 752 -24.06 -25.85 11.65
N PHE A 753 -24.99 -26.25 12.52
CA PHE A 753 -26.11 -25.39 12.89
C PHE A 753 -25.64 -24.48 14.03
#